data_AF-A0A6I2VFT6-F1
#
_entry.id   AF-A0A6I2VFT6-F1
#
_cell.length_a   1.000
_cell.length_b   1.000
_cell.length_c   1.000
_cell.angle_alpha   90.00
_cell.angle_beta   90.00
_cell.angle_gamma   90.00
#
_symmetry.space_group_name_H-M   'P 1'
#
loop_
_entity.id
_entity.type
_entity.pdbx_description
1 polymer ?
#
loop_
_entity_poly.entity_id
_entity_poly.type
_entity_poly.pdbx_seq_one_letter_code
_entity_poly.pdbx_strand_id
1 'polypeptide(L)'
;ALFAAAASVGPSFEPGLQPRRTIDQAIATGLISATTLSAVTASQSVIESLGRTVVRRGAEEPSPAAALLFAVATNAAAAAACEGLARALPPHEDERFRRGAIRVVAQRASRAALAGAALSAVIGSLDVLADRSPRLGWVRHVPIALPAGVAASAIEIQRVHRKAEAAGDTTIANVSTRNSSAIAVGVGAGVLGLQAGERLVARAVARGVARVAPRYDVVSNPVGHAISLALLAGGLIAAYEYAVRRVEQGGAAVEPAYESPPQSPFVSGSPSSLVPFDTLSREGRRFTNMVLTREEIAEVMGCPAKLDPIRLFVGLDSAPEVEDRVDLIMDELIRTRAFEREVLVFASPTGSGYINYVFAEALEYLTLGDCAIATMQYSMLPSSMSLTRTGLAIEQNRALMHAITGYLRGMRDKDRPKFVLFGESLGALTMQDIWRHRSVEAIERDFVHSSIYLGTPSATEFAKTWRLDPDRIDPSGSMIEVDSFGEILALDPAERASARHYLISHFDDPIPKFGTNILLRRPWWLGPAEQRPPRTPKSTSWRPGTSFVLTGVDLINAMDVVPGRFGRRGHDYREDIARFVSEAYELPATAEQMLRIERALRARELKWAQDRVVSEQVARAKEALLREMKNWGVSSGAGATPESFISGMLGEVFPAGSPPAKKAPAKKAPAKKAPAKKAPAKKAPAKKAPAKKAPEQPQGE
;
A
#
# COMPACT_ATOMS: atom_id res chain seq x y z
N ALA A 1 -12.25 27.51 -3.43
CA ALA A 1 -11.24 26.43 -3.40
C ALA A 1 -10.60 26.24 -2.02
N LEU A 2 -9.93 27.25 -1.45
CA LEU A 2 -9.26 27.15 -0.13
C LEU A 2 -10.18 26.68 1.01
N PHE A 3 -11.39 27.24 1.10
CA PHE A 3 -12.40 26.79 2.08
C PHE A 3 -12.65 25.28 1.98
N ALA A 4 -12.89 24.76 0.78
CA ALA A 4 -13.21 23.35 0.56
C ALA A 4 -12.02 22.43 0.87
N ALA A 5 -10.80 22.85 0.53
CA ALA A 5 -9.57 22.11 0.85
C ALA A 5 -9.28 22.06 2.36
N ALA A 6 -9.57 23.14 3.08
CA ALA A 6 -9.50 23.17 4.55
C ALA A 6 -10.63 22.32 5.17
N ALA A 7 -11.86 22.46 4.69
CA ALA A 7 -13.00 21.70 5.20
C ALA A 7 -12.89 20.18 4.94
N SER A 8 -12.17 19.74 3.90
CA SER A 8 -11.92 18.31 3.62
C SER A 8 -10.94 17.66 4.59
N VAL A 9 -10.22 18.44 5.40
CA VAL A 9 -9.29 17.92 6.42
C VAL A 9 -10.06 17.15 7.49
N GLY A 10 -11.20 17.65 7.97
CA GLY A 10 -11.99 16.98 9.00
C GLY A 10 -12.41 15.55 8.64
N PRO A 11 -13.07 15.33 7.49
CA PRO A 11 -13.43 13.99 7.03
C PRO A 11 -12.25 13.04 6.79
N SER A 12 -11.02 13.55 6.62
CA SER A 12 -9.84 12.69 6.44
C SER A 12 -9.48 11.87 7.69
N PHE A 13 -10.00 12.26 8.86
CA PHE A 13 -9.81 11.55 10.12
C PHE A 13 -10.86 10.46 10.36
N GLU A 14 -11.79 10.19 9.43
CA GLU A 14 -12.75 9.11 9.59
C GLU A 14 -12.06 7.74 9.69
N PRO A 15 -12.50 6.84 10.59
CA PRO A 15 -11.91 5.52 10.78
C PRO A 15 -11.70 4.74 9.47
N GLY A 16 -10.51 4.16 9.32
CA GLY A 16 -10.18 3.26 8.22
C GLY A 16 -10.41 1.80 8.60
N LEU A 17 -10.01 0.91 7.69
CA LEU A 17 -9.93 -0.53 7.95
C LEU A 17 -8.73 -0.86 8.85
N GLN A 18 -7.68 -0.04 8.81
CA GLN A 18 -6.45 -0.28 9.56
C GLN A 18 -6.08 0.89 10.49
N PRO A 19 -5.40 0.63 11.62
CA PRO A 19 -4.83 1.69 12.44
C PRO A 19 -3.83 2.53 11.63
N ARG A 20 -3.94 3.86 11.71
CA ARG A 20 -3.02 4.78 11.02
C ARG A 20 -1.99 5.37 11.97
N ARG A 21 -0.73 5.44 11.55
CA ARG A 21 0.30 6.22 12.26
C ARG A 21 0.10 7.70 11.94
N THR A 22 0.63 8.57 12.81
CA THR A 22 0.54 10.03 12.65
C THR A 22 1.05 10.52 11.30
N ILE A 23 2.13 9.93 10.79
CA ILE A 23 2.72 10.31 9.49
C ILE A 23 1.83 9.90 8.31
N ASP A 24 1.28 8.68 8.32
CA ASP A 24 0.41 8.19 7.24
C ASP A 24 -0.89 8.99 7.19
N GLN A 25 -1.43 9.36 8.36
CA GLN A 25 -2.57 10.27 8.47
C GLN A 25 -2.26 11.64 7.86
N ALA A 26 -1.09 12.23 8.17
CA ALA A 26 -0.70 13.52 7.61
C ALA A 26 -0.57 13.48 6.08
N ILE A 27 0.00 12.40 5.53
CA ILE A 27 0.09 12.16 4.08
C ILE A 27 -1.32 12.06 3.48
N ALA A 28 -2.19 11.24 4.07
CA ALA A 28 -3.58 11.07 3.61
C ALA A 28 -4.34 12.40 3.57
N THR A 29 -4.30 13.15 4.69
CA THR A 29 -4.92 14.46 4.82
C THR A 29 -4.38 15.44 3.79
N GLY A 30 -3.06 15.49 3.59
CA GLY A 30 -2.43 16.32 2.57
C GLY A 30 -2.90 16.00 1.14
N LEU A 31 -2.95 14.72 0.79
CA LEU A 31 -3.38 14.26 -0.54
C LEU A 31 -4.87 14.57 -0.79
N ILE A 32 -5.73 14.36 0.21
CA ILE A 32 -7.18 14.68 0.15
C ILE A 32 -7.39 16.18 -0.02
N SER A 33 -6.70 17.01 0.76
CA SER A 33 -6.83 18.47 0.67
C SER A 33 -6.30 19.01 -0.65
N ALA A 34 -5.15 18.52 -1.13
CA ALA A 34 -4.59 18.94 -2.41
C ALA A 34 -5.50 18.56 -3.58
N THR A 35 -5.97 17.32 -3.66
CA THR A 35 -6.88 16.87 -4.72
C THR A 35 -8.23 17.60 -4.66
N THR A 36 -8.75 17.88 -3.47
CA THR A 36 -9.98 18.69 -3.29
C THR A 36 -9.77 20.13 -3.75
N LEU A 37 -8.62 20.74 -3.44
CA LEU A 37 -8.27 22.08 -3.90
C LEU A 37 -8.29 22.14 -5.43
N SER A 38 -7.59 21.22 -6.10
CA SER A 38 -7.49 21.18 -7.56
C SER A 38 -8.87 20.97 -8.21
N ALA A 39 -9.65 20.01 -7.72
CA ALA A 39 -10.97 19.70 -8.26
C ALA A 39 -11.95 20.88 -8.14
N VAL A 40 -11.98 21.54 -6.98
CA VAL A 40 -12.85 22.71 -6.75
C VAL A 40 -12.40 23.90 -7.59
N THR A 41 -11.09 24.12 -7.74
CA THR A 41 -10.54 25.20 -8.57
C THR A 41 -10.92 25.03 -10.03
N ALA A 42 -10.78 23.81 -10.56
CA ALA A 42 -11.20 23.49 -11.93
C ALA A 42 -12.71 23.69 -12.11
N SER A 43 -13.53 23.18 -11.18
CA SER A 43 -14.99 23.30 -11.26
C SER A 43 -15.47 24.76 -11.24
N GLN A 44 -14.92 25.57 -10.33
CA GLN A 44 -15.28 26.99 -10.22
C GLN A 44 -14.84 27.79 -11.46
N SER A 45 -13.68 27.47 -12.05
CA SER A 45 -13.23 28.10 -13.30
C SER A 45 -14.20 27.85 -14.45
N VAL A 46 -14.76 26.64 -14.55
CA VAL A 46 -15.77 26.29 -15.56
C VAL A 46 -17.09 27.02 -15.28
N ILE A 47 -17.56 27.03 -14.03
CA ILE A 47 -18.80 27.71 -13.63
C ILE A 47 -18.71 29.21 -13.96
N GLU A 48 -17.61 29.87 -13.61
CA GLU A 48 -17.40 31.29 -13.91
C GLU A 48 -17.34 31.57 -15.42
N SER A 49 -16.65 30.72 -16.19
CA SER A 49 -16.54 30.87 -17.65
C SER A 49 -17.91 30.76 -18.33
N LEU A 50 -18.72 29.78 -17.93
CA LEU A 50 -20.09 29.61 -18.44
C LEU A 50 -20.98 30.79 -18.02
N GLY A 51 -20.93 31.19 -16.75
CA GLY A 51 -21.72 32.32 -16.24
C GLY A 51 -21.43 33.62 -16.99
N ARG A 52 -20.15 33.94 -17.23
CA ARG A 52 -19.76 35.14 -17.99
C ARG A 52 -20.23 35.10 -19.45
N THR A 53 -20.31 33.91 -20.05
CA THR A 53 -20.79 33.75 -21.43
C THR A 53 -22.29 34.06 -21.53
N VAL A 54 -23.07 33.72 -20.49
CA VAL A 54 -24.51 34.00 -20.42
C VAL A 54 -24.79 35.51 -20.19
N VAL A 55 -23.93 36.20 -19.43
CA VAL A 55 -24.13 37.63 -19.07
C VAL A 55 -23.59 38.62 -20.10
N ARG A 56 -22.86 38.17 -21.14
CA ARG A 56 -22.22 39.06 -22.13
C ARG A 56 -23.18 39.76 -23.12
N ARG A 57 -24.40 40.07 -22.70
CA ARG A 57 -25.37 40.97 -23.35
C ARG A 57 -25.78 42.08 -22.38
N GLY A 58 -25.03 43.19 -22.34
CA GLY A 58 -25.40 44.41 -21.59
C GLY A 58 -24.25 44.99 -20.75
N ALA A 59 -24.18 46.31 -20.67
CA ALA A 59 -23.06 47.14 -20.20
C ALA A 59 -23.08 47.49 -18.68
N GLU A 60 -22.06 48.25 -18.25
CA GLU A 60 -21.73 48.82 -16.92
C GLU A 60 -21.15 47.89 -15.84
N GLU A 61 -20.26 48.43 -15.00
CA GLU A 61 -19.71 47.73 -13.83
C GLU A 61 -20.87 47.40 -12.87
N PRO A 62 -21.12 46.10 -12.59
CA PRO A 62 -22.26 45.71 -11.79
C PRO A 62 -22.12 46.21 -10.35
N SER A 63 -23.21 46.75 -9.79
CA SER A 63 -23.27 47.07 -8.36
C SER A 63 -22.95 45.83 -7.52
N PRO A 64 -22.38 45.98 -6.30
CA PRO A 64 -22.03 44.82 -5.46
C PRO A 64 -23.22 43.90 -5.18
N ALA A 65 -24.44 44.44 -5.13
CA ALA A 65 -25.66 43.66 -5.00
C ALA A 65 -25.95 42.81 -6.26
N ALA A 66 -25.75 43.39 -7.47
CA ALA A 66 -25.89 42.65 -8.73
C ALA A 66 -24.79 41.58 -8.89
N ALA A 67 -23.55 41.89 -8.50
CA ALA A 67 -22.45 40.93 -8.50
C ALA A 67 -22.69 39.76 -7.52
N LEU A 68 -23.20 40.06 -6.32
CA LEU A 68 -23.62 39.05 -5.34
C LEU A 68 -24.74 38.15 -5.90
N LEU A 69 -25.83 38.76 -6.41
CA LEU A 69 -26.96 38.03 -6.98
C LEU A 69 -26.50 37.11 -8.11
N PHE A 70 -25.66 37.63 -9.01
CA PHE A 70 -25.12 36.87 -10.12
C PHE A 70 -24.27 35.67 -9.66
N ALA A 71 -23.36 35.89 -8.70
CA ALA A 71 -22.49 34.83 -8.17
C ALA A 71 -23.30 33.72 -7.47
N VAL A 72 -24.28 34.09 -6.65
CA VAL A 72 -25.15 33.15 -5.94
C VAL A 72 -26.06 32.40 -6.92
N ALA A 73 -26.70 33.10 -7.85
CA ALA A 73 -27.61 32.49 -8.83
C ALA A 73 -26.87 31.52 -9.77
N THR A 74 -25.70 31.91 -10.28
CA THR A 74 -24.89 31.06 -11.16
C THR A 74 -24.45 29.78 -10.45
N ASN A 75 -23.97 29.89 -9.20
CA ASN A 75 -23.59 28.72 -8.42
C ASN A 75 -24.80 27.84 -8.06
N ALA A 76 -25.94 28.42 -7.70
CA ALA A 76 -27.16 27.67 -7.40
C ALA A 76 -27.70 26.93 -8.63
N ALA A 77 -27.70 27.58 -9.81
CA ALA A 77 -28.10 26.95 -11.06
C ALA A 77 -27.15 25.82 -11.47
N ALA A 78 -25.83 26.05 -11.37
CA ALA A 78 -24.82 25.02 -11.61
C ALA A 78 -24.99 23.83 -10.65
N ALA A 79 -25.28 24.10 -9.38
CA ALA A 79 -25.54 23.06 -8.39
C ALA A 79 -26.75 22.19 -8.76
N ALA A 80 -27.88 22.82 -9.09
CA ALA A 80 -29.10 22.11 -9.49
C ALA A 80 -28.90 21.27 -10.76
N ALA A 81 -28.25 21.84 -11.78
CA ALA A 81 -27.97 21.14 -13.04
C ALA A 81 -27.06 19.92 -12.82
N CYS A 82 -25.97 20.09 -12.06
CA CYS A 82 -25.04 19.00 -11.77
C CYS A 82 -25.67 17.92 -10.88
N GLU A 83 -26.50 18.29 -9.90
CA GLU A 83 -27.25 17.34 -9.09
C GLU A 83 -28.27 16.55 -9.93
N GLY A 84 -28.97 17.23 -10.85
CA GLY A 84 -29.87 16.59 -11.81
C GLY A 84 -29.15 15.55 -12.68
N LEU A 85 -28.00 15.92 -13.26
CA LEU A 85 -27.17 15.01 -14.04
C LEU A 85 -26.68 13.80 -13.21
N ALA A 86 -26.26 14.04 -11.97
CA ALA A 86 -25.83 12.97 -11.08
C ALA A 86 -26.97 11.98 -10.75
N ARG A 87 -28.19 12.47 -10.54
CA ARG A 87 -29.37 11.64 -10.25
C ARG A 87 -29.88 10.88 -11.45
N ALA A 88 -29.70 11.42 -12.66
CA ALA A 88 -30.03 10.73 -13.91
C ALA A 88 -29.12 9.52 -14.21
N LEU A 89 -28.00 9.37 -13.49
CA LEU A 89 -27.00 8.31 -13.71
C LEU A 89 -26.83 7.41 -12.46
N PRO A 90 -27.87 6.72 -11.97
CA PRO A 90 -27.78 5.93 -10.74
C PRO A 90 -26.65 4.88 -10.80
N PRO A 91 -25.94 4.62 -9.68
CA PRO A 91 -24.83 3.67 -9.66
C PRO A 91 -25.31 2.24 -9.96
N HIS A 92 -24.51 1.47 -10.68
CA HIS A 92 -24.71 0.02 -10.90
C HIS A 92 -23.42 -0.73 -10.58
N GLU A 93 -23.54 -2.03 -10.24
CA GLU A 93 -22.38 -2.89 -9.95
C GLU A 93 -21.41 -2.97 -11.14
N ASP A 94 -21.95 -3.18 -12.33
CA ASP A 94 -21.18 -3.39 -13.57
C ASP A 94 -20.99 -2.11 -14.41
N GLU A 95 -21.11 -0.92 -13.80
CA GLU A 95 -21.06 0.32 -14.57
C GLU A 95 -19.67 0.60 -15.15
N ARG A 96 -19.63 1.04 -16.42
CA ARG A 96 -18.39 1.50 -17.05
C ARG A 96 -17.82 2.70 -16.30
N PHE A 97 -16.49 2.73 -16.13
CA PHE A 97 -15.78 3.80 -15.42
C PHE A 97 -16.20 5.21 -15.83
N ARG A 98 -16.32 5.48 -17.14
CA ARG A 98 -16.71 6.80 -17.67
C ARG A 98 -18.06 7.27 -17.14
N ARG A 99 -19.06 6.39 -17.07
CA ARG A 99 -20.41 6.72 -16.59
C ARG A 99 -20.39 7.08 -15.10
N GLY A 100 -19.76 6.23 -14.29
CA GLY A 100 -19.60 6.48 -12.85
C GLY A 100 -18.80 7.77 -12.60
N ALA A 101 -17.76 8.03 -13.39
CA ALA A 101 -16.93 9.22 -13.28
C ALA A 101 -17.72 10.50 -13.58
N ILE A 102 -18.56 10.51 -14.62
CA ILE A 102 -19.46 11.64 -14.91
C ILE A 102 -20.37 11.92 -13.71
N ARG A 103 -21.01 10.90 -13.13
CA ARG A 103 -21.84 11.07 -11.94
C ARG A 103 -21.04 11.68 -10.78
N VAL A 104 -19.86 11.16 -10.48
CA VAL A 104 -19.06 11.64 -9.35
C VAL A 104 -18.58 13.08 -9.57
N VAL A 105 -18.12 13.40 -10.78
CA VAL A 105 -17.74 14.76 -11.16
C VAL A 105 -18.93 15.70 -11.01
N ALA A 106 -20.12 15.30 -11.46
CA ALA A 106 -21.35 16.09 -11.31
C ALA A 106 -21.72 16.29 -9.83
N GLN A 107 -21.69 15.25 -8.99
CA GLN A 107 -21.93 15.38 -7.54
C GLN A 107 -20.91 16.30 -6.86
N ARG A 108 -19.64 16.20 -7.26
CA ARG A 108 -18.56 17.05 -6.72
C ARG A 108 -18.72 18.51 -7.15
N ALA A 109 -19.03 18.74 -8.43
CA ALA A 109 -19.31 20.07 -8.96
C ALA A 109 -20.54 20.70 -8.29
N SER A 110 -21.61 19.92 -8.08
CA SER A 110 -22.80 20.35 -7.34
C SER A 110 -22.47 20.84 -5.93
N ARG A 111 -21.73 20.03 -5.15
CA ARG A 111 -21.30 20.40 -3.79
C ARG A 111 -20.35 21.61 -3.79
N ALA A 112 -19.43 21.68 -4.75
CA ALA A 112 -18.52 22.81 -4.89
C ALA A 112 -19.27 24.11 -5.24
N ALA A 113 -20.32 24.01 -6.06
CA ALA A 113 -21.18 25.14 -6.42
C ALA A 113 -22.05 25.58 -5.24
N LEU A 114 -22.66 24.65 -4.48
CA LEU A 114 -23.40 25.00 -3.26
C LEU A 114 -22.51 25.70 -2.21
N ALA A 115 -21.30 25.18 -1.98
CA ALA A 115 -20.34 25.82 -1.10
C ALA A 115 -19.90 27.20 -1.64
N GLY A 116 -19.75 27.32 -2.97
CA GLY A 116 -19.50 28.58 -3.67
C GLY A 116 -20.62 29.59 -3.43
N ALA A 117 -21.89 29.21 -3.64
CA ALA A 117 -23.05 30.05 -3.40
C ALA A 117 -23.13 30.53 -1.95
N ALA A 118 -22.94 29.64 -0.97
CA ALA A 118 -22.97 30.00 0.44
C ALA A 118 -21.83 30.99 0.80
N LEU A 119 -20.62 30.74 0.31
CA LEU A 119 -19.47 31.61 0.58
C LEU A 119 -19.61 32.96 -0.14
N SER A 120 -20.09 32.97 -1.39
CA SER A 120 -20.40 34.19 -2.14
C SER A 120 -21.51 35.00 -1.45
N ALA A 121 -22.52 34.33 -0.87
CA ALA A 121 -23.56 35.00 -0.09
C ALA A 121 -22.98 35.72 1.13
N VAL A 122 -22.10 35.05 1.88
CA VAL A 122 -21.43 35.65 3.05
C VAL A 122 -20.53 36.81 2.62
N ILE A 123 -19.62 36.59 1.67
CA ILE A 123 -18.67 37.62 1.23
C ILE A 123 -19.41 38.81 0.61
N GLY A 124 -20.33 38.56 -0.32
CA GLY A 124 -21.07 39.63 -0.98
C GLY A 124 -22.00 40.38 -0.03
N SER A 125 -22.57 39.73 0.99
CA SER A 125 -23.33 40.46 2.04
C SER A 125 -22.45 41.42 2.81
N LEU A 126 -21.21 41.02 3.12
CA LEU A 126 -20.24 41.89 3.78
C LEU A 126 -19.80 43.03 2.87
N ASP A 127 -19.64 42.79 1.57
CA ASP A 127 -19.33 43.84 0.59
C ASP A 127 -20.47 44.87 0.48
N VAL A 128 -21.73 44.42 0.49
CA VAL A 128 -22.92 45.29 0.50
C VAL A 128 -23.00 46.10 1.80
N LEU A 129 -22.72 45.47 2.95
CA LEU A 129 -22.65 46.15 4.25
C LEU A 129 -21.53 47.20 4.30
N ALA A 130 -20.37 46.88 3.74
CA ALA A 130 -19.22 47.79 3.69
C ALA A 130 -19.48 49.02 2.82
N ASP A 131 -20.23 48.87 1.72
CA ASP A 131 -20.65 50.00 0.88
C ASP A 131 -21.68 50.90 1.57
N ARG A 132 -22.58 50.32 2.35
CA ARG A 132 -23.57 51.09 3.12
C ARG A 132 -22.98 51.77 4.36
N SER A 133 -21.78 51.41 4.78
CA SER A 133 -21.16 51.90 6.01
C SER A 133 -19.63 51.98 5.88
N PRO A 134 -19.07 53.15 5.54
CA PRO A 134 -17.63 53.34 5.33
C PRO A 134 -16.75 52.89 6.51
N ARG A 135 -17.29 52.95 7.74
CA ARG A 135 -16.62 52.47 8.97
C ARG A 135 -16.35 50.96 8.98
N LEU A 136 -17.04 50.19 8.14
CA LEU A 136 -16.90 48.73 7.99
C LEU A 136 -16.08 48.34 6.74
N GLY A 137 -15.44 49.30 6.06
CA GLY A 137 -14.63 49.03 4.86
C GLY A 137 -13.49 48.03 5.06
N TRP A 138 -12.97 47.91 6.30
CA TRP A 138 -11.93 46.95 6.66
C TRP A 138 -12.36 45.48 6.46
N VAL A 139 -13.66 45.18 6.51
CA VAL A 139 -14.22 43.84 6.37
C VAL A 139 -13.94 43.23 5.00
N ARG A 140 -13.82 44.06 3.95
CA ARG A 140 -13.48 43.65 2.57
C ARG A 140 -12.11 42.98 2.45
N HIS A 141 -11.23 43.24 3.42
CA HIS A 141 -9.87 42.70 3.42
C HIS A 141 -9.73 41.44 4.29
N VAL A 142 -10.81 40.96 4.91
CA VAL A 142 -10.78 39.77 5.77
C VAL A 142 -10.91 38.51 4.91
N PRO A 143 -9.91 37.61 4.89
CA PRO A 143 -9.94 36.39 4.08
C PRO A 143 -10.77 35.29 4.73
N ILE A 144 -12.08 35.50 4.92
CA ILE A 144 -13.01 34.67 5.73
C ILE A 144 -13.04 33.20 5.28
N ALA A 145 -12.81 32.93 3.99
CA ALA A 145 -12.85 31.59 3.42
C ALA A 145 -11.91 30.59 4.13
N LEU A 146 -10.72 31.04 4.55
CA LEU A 146 -9.74 30.15 5.17
C LEU A 146 -10.07 29.88 6.66
N PRO A 147 -10.28 30.90 7.53
CA PRO A 147 -10.73 30.68 8.91
C PRO A 147 -12.02 29.87 9.01
N ALA A 148 -12.99 30.12 8.10
CA ALA A 148 -14.23 29.35 8.06
C ALA A 148 -13.99 27.87 7.72
N GLY A 149 -13.08 27.58 6.79
CA GLY A 149 -12.71 26.21 6.44
C GLY A 149 -11.97 25.50 7.57
N VAL A 150 -11.08 26.21 8.28
CA VAL A 150 -10.37 25.70 9.46
C VAL A 150 -11.34 25.42 10.61
N ALA A 151 -12.29 26.33 10.88
CA ALA A 151 -13.33 26.11 11.88
C ALA A 151 -14.22 24.92 11.54
N ALA A 152 -14.66 24.80 10.28
CA ALA A 152 -15.43 23.65 9.80
C ALA A 152 -14.65 22.35 9.96
N SER A 153 -13.35 22.34 9.66
CA SER A 153 -12.48 21.19 9.90
C SER A 153 -12.38 20.84 11.38
N ALA A 154 -12.19 21.83 12.27
CA ALA A 154 -12.07 21.58 13.70
C ALA A 154 -13.36 20.96 14.29
N ILE A 155 -14.52 21.47 13.87
CA ILE A 155 -15.84 20.92 14.25
C ILE A 155 -15.97 19.47 13.75
N GLU A 156 -15.62 19.22 12.49
CA GLU A 156 -15.76 17.89 11.91
C GLU A 156 -14.77 16.89 12.51
N ILE A 157 -13.53 17.31 12.86
CA ILE A 157 -12.58 16.48 13.62
C ILE A 157 -13.21 16.03 14.94
N GLN A 158 -13.77 16.96 15.72
CA GLN A 158 -14.44 16.62 16.98
C GLN A 158 -15.62 15.68 16.76
N ARG A 159 -16.41 15.92 15.71
CA ARG A 159 -17.55 15.08 15.35
C ARG A 159 -17.14 13.66 14.98
N VAL A 160 -16.08 13.51 14.19
CA VAL A 160 -15.53 12.22 13.78
C VAL A 160 -15.04 11.43 14.98
N HIS A 161 -14.25 12.05 15.86
CA HIS A 161 -13.76 11.40 17.08
C HIS A 161 -14.89 10.94 17.99
N ARG A 162 -15.90 11.78 18.21
CA ARG A 162 -17.09 11.41 19.00
C ARG A 162 -17.87 10.25 18.38
N LYS A 163 -18.06 10.26 17.06
CA LYS A 163 -18.75 9.18 16.35
C LYS A 163 -17.97 7.88 16.39
N ALA A 164 -16.65 7.94 16.22
CA ALA A 164 -15.78 6.78 16.29
C ALA A 164 -15.83 6.15 17.68
N GLU A 165 -15.73 6.97 18.74
CA GLU A 165 -15.85 6.53 20.13
C GLU A 165 -17.23 5.88 20.41
N ALA A 166 -18.32 6.53 20.00
CA ALA A 166 -19.68 5.99 20.16
C ALA A 166 -19.91 4.68 19.39
N ALA A 167 -19.23 4.50 18.26
CA ALA A 167 -19.31 3.32 17.43
C ALA A 167 -18.31 2.21 17.82
N GLY A 168 -17.39 2.47 18.76
CA GLY A 168 -16.31 1.54 19.12
C GLY A 168 -15.22 1.40 18.06
N ASP A 169 -15.10 2.35 17.11
CA ASP A 169 -14.10 2.33 16.06
C ASP A 169 -12.72 2.77 16.61
N THR A 170 -11.76 1.85 16.67
CA THR A 170 -10.46 2.09 17.32
C THR A 170 -9.32 2.47 16.36
N THR A 171 -9.54 2.47 15.05
CA THR A 171 -8.46 2.66 14.05
C THR A 171 -7.85 4.06 14.05
N ILE A 172 -8.47 5.02 14.73
CA ILE A 172 -7.94 6.39 14.91
C ILE A 172 -7.47 6.69 16.33
N ALA A 173 -7.44 5.69 17.23
CA ALA A 173 -7.03 5.86 18.62
C ALA A 173 -5.61 6.44 18.75
N ASN A 174 -4.72 6.14 17.81
CA ASN A 174 -3.34 6.66 17.78
C ASN A 174 -3.25 8.14 17.36
N VAL A 175 -4.32 8.70 16.79
CA VAL A 175 -4.38 10.08 16.31
C VAL A 175 -5.37 10.87 17.16
N SER A 176 -4.96 11.22 18.38
CA SER A 176 -5.80 12.01 19.30
C SER A 176 -6.38 13.27 18.64
N THR A 177 -7.47 13.81 19.18
CA THR A 177 -8.05 15.09 18.73
C THR A 177 -7.00 16.20 18.68
N ARG A 178 -6.06 16.23 19.63
CA ARG A 178 -4.93 17.17 19.64
C ARG A 178 -4.00 16.98 18.45
N ASN A 179 -3.57 15.75 18.19
CA ASN A 179 -2.70 15.44 17.05
C ASN A 179 -3.41 15.73 15.72
N SER A 180 -4.70 15.42 15.64
CA SER A 180 -5.55 15.71 14.47
C SER A 180 -5.59 17.22 14.17
N SER A 181 -5.79 18.05 15.20
CA SER A 181 -5.74 19.52 15.06
C SER A 181 -4.36 20.02 14.64
N ALA A 182 -3.27 19.46 15.19
CA ALA A 182 -1.91 19.84 14.80
C ALA A 182 -1.61 19.48 13.33
N ILE A 183 -2.01 18.29 12.88
CA ILE A 183 -1.92 17.87 11.48
C ILE A 183 -2.75 18.81 10.60
N ALA A 184 -3.96 19.17 11.00
CA ALA A 184 -4.82 20.08 10.25
C ALA A 184 -4.17 21.45 10.03
N VAL A 185 -3.53 22.02 11.06
CA VAL A 185 -2.77 23.27 10.93
C VAL A 185 -1.57 23.10 10.01
N GLY A 186 -0.80 22.02 10.17
CA GLY A 186 0.37 21.73 9.34
C GLY A 186 0.02 21.56 7.85
N VAL A 187 -1.00 20.76 7.55
CA VAL A 187 -1.50 20.56 6.17
C VAL A 187 -2.08 21.86 5.62
N GLY A 188 -2.83 22.62 6.43
CA GLY A 188 -3.33 23.93 6.03
C GLY A 188 -2.21 24.88 5.60
N ALA A 189 -1.14 24.97 6.39
CA ALA A 189 0.05 25.75 6.04
C ALA A 189 0.74 25.23 4.76
N GLY A 190 0.83 23.90 4.59
CA GLY A 190 1.38 23.27 3.39
C GLY A 190 0.58 23.59 2.12
N VAL A 191 -0.75 23.55 2.19
CA VAL A 191 -1.65 23.92 1.08
C VAL A 191 -1.48 25.39 0.69
N LEU A 192 -1.34 26.29 1.67
CA LEU A 192 -1.04 27.70 1.41
C LEU A 192 0.33 27.87 0.74
N GLY A 193 1.34 27.11 1.18
CA GLY A 193 2.66 27.06 0.55
C GLY A 193 2.61 26.61 -0.90
N LEU A 194 1.87 25.53 -1.19
CA LEU A 194 1.66 25.03 -2.55
C LEU A 194 0.99 26.08 -3.45
N GLN A 195 -0.06 26.74 -2.97
CA GLN A 195 -0.73 27.78 -3.74
C GLN A 195 0.15 29.02 -3.96
N ALA A 196 0.94 29.41 -2.96
CA ALA A 196 1.92 30.49 -3.11
C ALA A 196 2.97 30.12 -4.15
N GLY A 197 3.49 28.89 -4.13
CA GLY A 197 4.44 28.36 -5.10
C GLY A 197 3.86 28.32 -6.52
N GLU A 198 2.65 27.79 -6.69
CA GLU A 198 1.93 27.74 -7.96
C GLU A 198 1.73 29.14 -8.55
N ARG A 199 1.29 30.12 -7.74
CA ARG A 199 1.19 31.53 -8.16
C ARG A 199 2.53 32.14 -8.55
N LEU A 200 3.61 31.78 -7.87
CA LEU A 200 4.96 32.26 -8.21
C LEU A 200 5.41 31.73 -9.56
N VAL A 201 5.20 30.42 -9.82
CA VAL A 201 5.51 29.78 -11.10
C VAL A 201 4.65 30.36 -12.22
N ALA A 202 3.33 30.45 -12.02
CA ALA A 202 2.41 31.03 -13.00
C ALA A 202 2.81 32.48 -13.36
N ARG A 203 3.16 33.31 -12.37
CA ARG A 203 3.66 34.68 -12.61
C ARG A 203 5.01 34.72 -13.31
N ALA A 204 5.89 33.76 -13.06
CA ALA A 204 7.20 33.68 -13.71
C ALA A 204 7.04 33.28 -15.19
N VAL A 205 6.19 32.29 -15.47
CA VAL A 205 5.85 31.85 -16.83
C VAL A 205 5.12 32.96 -17.59
N ALA A 206 4.11 33.59 -17.00
CA ALA A 206 3.40 34.72 -17.61
C ALA A 206 4.35 35.87 -17.96
N ARG A 207 5.30 36.21 -17.07
CA ARG A 207 6.36 37.21 -17.34
C ARG A 207 7.32 36.76 -18.44
N GLY A 208 7.63 35.47 -18.55
CA GLY A 208 8.44 34.92 -19.63
C GLY A 208 7.72 35.00 -20.98
N VAL A 209 6.45 34.61 -21.03
CA VAL A 209 5.61 34.67 -22.24
C VAL A 209 5.38 36.12 -22.68
N ALA A 210 5.13 37.04 -21.75
CA ALA A 210 4.95 38.45 -22.05
C ALA A 210 6.20 39.12 -22.66
N ARG A 211 7.41 38.60 -22.38
CA ARG A 211 8.65 39.07 -23.02
C ARG A 211 8.77 38.64 -24.49
N VAL A 212 8.16 37.51 -24.86
CA VAL A 212 8.28 36.92 -26.20
C VAL A 212 7.09 37.30 -27.09
N ALA A 213 5.90 37.49 -26.53
CA ALA A 213 4.68 37.83 -27.26
C ALA A 213 3.85 38.93 -26.55
N PRO A 214 4.31 40.20 -26.56
CA PRO A 214 3.71 41.29 -25.80
C PRO A 214 2.30 41.73 -26.26
N ARG A 215 1.80 41.27 -27.41
CA ARG A 215 0.46 41.62 -27.95
C ARG A 215 -0.65 40.60 -27.62
N TYR A 216 -0.36 39.53 -26.88
CA TYR A 216 -1.30 38.42 -26.60
C TYR A 216 -1.63 38.23 -25.11
N ASP A 217 -1.82 39.34 -24.37
CA ASP A 217 -2.02 39.32 -22.91
C ASP A 217 -3.29 38.56 -22.46
N VAL A 218 -4.28 38.44 -23.34
CA VAL A 218 -5.53 37.70 -23.07
C VAL A 218 -5.32 36.17 -23.12
N VAL A 219 -4.29 35.69 -23.82
CA VAL A 219 -3.99 34.26 -24.01
C VAL A 219 -2.80 33.79 -23.16
N SER A 220 -1.90 34.72 -22.78
CA SER A 220 -0.68 34.46 -22.03
C SER A 220 -0.94 33.83 -20.65
N ASN A 221 -1.99 34.28 -19.96
CA ASN A 221 -2.34 33.83 -18.61
C ASN A 221 -2.87 32.37 -18.57
N PRO A 222 -3.88 31.98 -19.38
CA PRO A 222 -4.31 30.58 -19.43
C PRO A 222 -3.24 29.64 -20.00
N VAL A 223 -2.44 30.07 -20.97
CA VAL A 223 -1.29 29.28 -21.48
C VAL A 223 -0.23 29.10 -20.40
N GLY A 224 0.09 30.15 -19.63
CA GLY A 224 1.03 30.05 -18.52
C GLY A 224 0.56 29.12 -17.42
N HIS A 225 -0.74 29.10 -17.13
CA HIS A 225 -1.34 28.19 -16.17
C HIS A 225 -1.31 26.73 -16.67
N ALA A 226 -1.61 26.50 -17.95
CA ALA A 226 -1.54 25.18 -18.58
C ALA A 226 -0.10 24.63 -18.58
N ILE A 227 0.89 25.46 -18.94
CA ILE A 227 2.32 25.08 -18.91
C ILE A 227 2.77 24.80 -17.47
N SER A 228 2.40 25.63 -16.50
CA SER A 228 2.72 25.42 -15.09
C SER A 228 2.14 24.10 -14.58
N LEU A 229 0.89 23.79 -14.91
CA LEU A 229 0.25 22.53 -14.55
C LEU A 229 0.92 21.33 -15.22
N ALA A 230 1.33 21.46 -16.50
CA ALA A 230 2.05 20.43 -17.24
C ALA A 230 3.45 20.17 -16.64
N LEU A 231 4.19 21.21 -16.26
CA LEU A 231 5.49 21.08 -15.59
C LEU A 231 5.35 20.46 -14.20
N LEU A 232 4.33 20.84 -13.43
CA LEU A 232 4.02 20.22 -12.14
C LEU A 232 3.66 18.73 -12.30
N ALA A 233 2.82 18.40 -13.28
CA ALA A 233 2.46 17.01 -13.58
C ALA A 233 3.69 16.20 -14.02
N GLY A 234 4.53 16.74 -14.92
CA GLY A 234 5.77 16.10 -15.35
C GLY A 234 6.76 15.89 -14.20
N GLY A 235 6.92 16.87 -13.31
CA GLY A 235 7.74 16.75 -12.11
C GLY A 235 7.24 15.68 -11.13
N LEU A 236 5.93 15.57 -10.95
CA LEU A 236 5.31 14.51 -10.13
C LEU A 236 5.52 13.11 -10.72
N ILE A 237 5.38 12.97 -12.04
CA ILE A 237 5.64 11.71 -12.76
C ILE A 237 7.11 11.31 -12.61
N ALA A 238 8.04 12.24 -12.85
CA ALA A 238 9.47 11.98 -12.71
C ALA A 238 9.87 11.62 -11.27
N ALA A 239 9.30 12.29 -10.26
CA ALA A 239 9.52 11.96 -8.86
C ALA A 239 8.98 10.57 -8.50
N TYR A 240 7.83 10.19 -9.04
CA TYR A 240 7.26 8.86 -8.89
C TYR A 240 8.16 7.79 -9.52
N GLU A 241 8.58 7.97 -10.78
CA GLU A 241 9.48 7.03 -11.44
C GLU A 241 10.83 6.88 -10.70
N TYR A 242 11.39 7.99 -10.22
CA TYR A 242 12.62 7.95 -9.42
C TYR A 242 12.42 7.17 -8.11
N ALA A 243 11.29 7.37 -7.42
CA ALA A 243 10.98 6.62 -6.21
C ALA A 243 10.81 5.12 -6.48
N VAL A 244 10.13 4.74 -7.57
CA VAL A 244 9.98 3.35 -8.00
C VAL A 244 11.34 2.69 -8.26
N ARG A 245 12.20 3.31 -9.08
CA ARG A 245 13.56 2.77 -9.37
C ARG A 245 14.40 2.63 -8.11
N ARG A 246 14.31 3.58 -7.17
CA ARG A 246 15.02 3.51 -5.88
C ARG A 246 14.55 2.33 -5.04
N VAL A 247 13.25 2.03 -5.04
CA VAL A 247 12.68 0.89 -4.32
C VAL A 247 13.07 -0.44 -4.99
N GLU A 248 13.07 -0.53 -6.31
CA GLU A 248 13.56 -1.72 -7.04
C GLU A 248 15.01 -2.05 -6.67
N GLN A 249 15.89 -1.04 -6.68
CA GLN A 249 17.29 -1.21 -6.27
C GLN A 249 17.44 -1.64 -4.80
N GLY A 250 16.59 -1.14 -3.91
CA GLY A 250 16.58 -1.56 -2.50
C GLY A 250 15.98 -2.95 -2.27
N GLY A 251 15.04 -3.37 -3.11
CA GLY A 251 14.43 -4.71 -3.08
C GLY A 251 15.39 -5.82 -3.54
N ALA A 252 16.34 -5.49 -4.42
CA ALA A 252 17.37 -6.39 -4.91
C ALA A 252 18.54 -6.63 -3.93
N ALA A 253 18.63 -5.86 -2.83
CA ALA A 253 19.71 -6.02 -1.86
C ALA A 253 19.63 -7.41 -1.18
N VAL A 254 20.68 -8.21 -1.35
CA VAL A 254 20.82 -9.52 -0.71
C VAL A 254 20.92 -9.34 0.80
N GLU A 255 20.22 -10.20 1.53
CA GLU A 255 20.26 -10.20 2.98
C GLU A 255 21.43 -11.06 3.49
N PRO A 256 22.26 -10.53 4.41
CA PRO A 256 23.41 -11.27 4.93
C PRO A 256 23.06 -12.64 5.54
N ALA A 257 21.87 -12.77 6.13
CA ALA A 257 21.36 -14.04 6.66
C ALA A 257 21.20 -15.15 5.61
N TYR A 258 21.12 -14.80 4.31
CA TYR A 258 20.85 -15.72 3.21
C TYR A 258 21.91 -15.58 2.08
N GLU A 259 23.15 -15.24 2.45
CA GLU A 259 24.28 -15.13 1.52
C GLU A 259 24.83 -16.48 1.06
N SER A 260 24.60 -17.55 1.83
CA SER A 260 25.11 -18.89 1.51
C SER A 260 24.07 -19.73 0.78
N PRO A 261 24.48 -20.58 -0.18
CA PRO A 261 23.58 -21.49 -0.88
C PRO A 261 23.04 -22.59 0.04
N PRO A 262 21.78 -23.03 -0.14
CA PRO A 262 21.25 -24.20 0.54
C PRO A 262 22.03 -25.46 0.15
N GLN A 263 22.17 -26.41 1.07
CA GLN A 263 22.95 -27.63 0.83
C GLN A 263 22.11 -28.81 0.34
N SER A 264 20.78 -28.78 0.56
CA SER A 264 19.88 -29.85 0.15
C SER A 264 19.82 -29.97 -1.38
N PRO A 265 20.02 -31.16 -1.96
CA PRO A 265 19.97 -31.36 -3.42
C PRO A 265 18.55 -31.16 -4.00
N PHE A 266 17.54 -31.09 -3.13
CA PHE A 266 16.12 -30.92 -3.47
C PHE A 266 15.67 -29.44 -3.55
N VAL A 267 16.61 -28.51 -3.40
CA VAL A 267 16.31 -27.08 -3.30
C VAL A 267 17.06 -26.30 -4.38
N SER A 268 16.37 -25.33 -5.00
CA SER A 268 16.96 -24.44 -6.01
C SER A 268 18.11 -23.61 -5.42
N GLY A 269 19.16 -23.41 -6.22
CA GLY A 269 20.39 -22.73 -5.78
C GLY A 269 21.33 -23.59 -4.92
N SER A 270 21.01 -24.87 -4.71
CA SER A 270 21.98 -25.81 -4.15
C SER A 270 23.07 -26.17 -5.18
N PRO A 271 24.22 -26.75 -4.75
CA PRO A 271 25.23 -27.22 -5.70
C PRO A 271 24.74 -28.26 -6.72
N SER A 272 23.60 -28.91 -6.46
CA SER A 272 22.97 -29.88 -7.37
C SER A 272 21.86 -29.26 -8.24
N SER A 273 21.52 -27.99 -8.04
CA SER A 273 20.47 -27.28 -8.75
C SER A 273 20.94 -26.83 -10.14
N LEU A 274 20.02 -26.81 -11.09
CA LEU A 274 20.21 -26.19 -12.41
C LEU A 274 20.12 -24.66 -12.33
N VAL A 275 19.49 -24.12 -11.29
CA VAL A 275 19.37 -22.68 -11.04
C VAL A 275 20.58 -22.20 -10.25
N PRO A 276 21.45 -21.33 -10.80
CA PRO A 276 22.58 -20.78 -10.05
C PRO A 276 22.09 -19.93 -8.87
N PHE A 277 22.70 -20.11 -7.70
CA PHE A 277 22.28 -19.44 -6.47
C PHE A 277 22.34 -17.91 -6.55
N ASP A 278 23.31 -17.38 -7.28
CA ASP A 278 23.51 -15.95 -7.47
C ASP A 278 22.38 -15.29 -8.27
N THR A 279 21.70 -16.04 -9.15
CA THR A 279 20.52 -15.58 -9.91
C THR A 279 19.24 -15.51 -9.07
N LEU A 280 19.24 -16.09 -7.85
CA LEU A 280 18.10 -16.01 -6.96
C LEU A 280 17.98 -14.61 -6.36
N SER A 281 16.79 -14.03 -6.47
CA SER A 281 16.44 -12.77 -5.82
C SER A 281 16.43 -12.90 -4.29
N ARG A 282 16.34 -11.77 -3.58
CA ARG A 282 16.25 -11.75 -2.11
C ARG A 282 15.16 -12.66 -1.56
N GLU A 283 13.97 -12.63 -2.16
CA GLU A 283 12.85 -13.47 -1.72
C GLU A 283 13.04 -14.93 -2.15
N GLY A 284 13.65 -15.19 -3.31
CA GLY A 284 14.03 -16.55 -3.72
C GLY A 284 15.01 -17.19 -2.74
N ARG A 285 16.06 -16.46 -2.33
CA ARG A 285 17.06 -16.94 -1.35
C ARG A 285 16.44 -17.19 0.02
N ARG A 286 15.50 -16.34 0.46
CA ARG A 286 14.73 -16.59 1.69
C ARG A 286 13.93 -17.88 1.58
N PHE A 287 13.14 -18.01 0.51
CA PHE A 287 12.28 -19.17 0.29
C PHE A 287 13.09 -20.49 0.28
N THR A 288 14.22 -20.53 -0.41
CA THR A 288 15.06 -21.73 -0.51
C THR A 288 15.83 -22.03 0.78
N ASN A 289 16.36 -21.02 1.49
CA ASN A 289 17.12 -21.24 2.73
C ASN A 289 16.24 -21.50 3.97
N MET A 290 14.94 -21.24 3.91
CA MET A 290 14.01 -21.50 5.02
C MET A 290 13.33 -22.87 4.94
N VAL A 291 13.85 -23.80 4.12
CA VAL A 291 13.35 -25.18 4.02
C VAL A 291 13.50 -25.91 5.36
N LEU A 292 12.51 -26.73 5.76
CA LEU A 292 12.64 -27.57 6.94
C LEU A 292 13.54 -28.77 6.69
N THR A 293 14.34 -29.15 7.69
CA THR A 293 15.05 -30.44 7.68
C THR A 293 14.15 -31.55 8.20
N ARG A 294 14.53 -32.81 7.93
CA ARG A 294 13.82 -33.99 8.46
C ARG A 294 13.77 -34.01 9.99
N GLU A 295 14.85 -33.58 10.64
CA GLU A 295 14.96 -33.53 12.09
C GLU A 295 13.99 -32.51 12.68
N GLU A 296 13.90 -31.31 12.08
CA GLU A 296 12.97 -30.27 12.49
C GLU A 296 11.51 -30.70 12.32
N ILE A 297 11.18 -31.40 11.21
CA ILE A 297 9.86 -31.98 10.99
C ILE A 297 9.56 -33.02 12.05
N ALA A 298 10.49 -33.96 12.29
CA ALA A 298 10.29 -35.06 13.22
C ALA A 298 10.12 -34.59 14.66
N GLU A 299 10.87 -33.56 15.08
CA GLU A 299 10.78 -32.96 16.40
C GLU A 299 9.37 -32.36 16.64
N VAL A 300 8.86 -31.58 15.69
CA VAL A 300 7.55 -30.92 15.83
C VAL A 300 6.40 -31.92 15.73
N MET A 301 6.48 -32.86 14.77
CA MET A 301 5.41 -33.81 14.49
C MET A 301 5.37 -34.97 15.48
N GLY A 302 6.49 -35.27 16.16
CA GLY A 302 6.63 -36.40 17.08
C GLY A 302 6.63 -37.76 16.39
N CYS A 303 6.87 -37.79 15.09
CA CYS A 303 7.02 -38.99 14.27
C CYS A 303 8.09 -38.75 13.19
N PRO A 304 8.73 -39.80 12.66
CA PRO A 304 9.77 -39.64 11.64
C PRO A 304 9.25 -38.90 10.39
N ALA A 305 10.05 -37.98 9.86
CA ALA A 305 9.78 -37.36 8.56
C ALA A 305 9.85 -38.41 7.44
N LYS A 306 8.92 -38.34 6.47
CA LYS A 306 8.88 -39.24 5.31
C LYS A 306 10.01 -38.93 4.34
N LEU A 307 10.10 -37.67 3.90
CA LEU A 307 11.02 -37.21 2.87
C LEU A 307 11.61 -35.83 3.21
N ASP A 308 12.64 -35.43 2.46
CA ASP A 308 13.14 -34.05 2.47
C ASP A 308 12.21 -33.18 1.61
N PRO A 309 11.76 -32.01 2.10
CA PRO A 309 10.96 -31.09 1.29
C PRO A 309 11.67 -30.63 0.01
N ILE A 310 10.89 -30.41 -1.05
CA ILE A 310 11.37 -29.76 -2.29
C ILE A 310 10.88 -28.31 -2.34
N ARG A 311 11.82 -27.38 -2.55
CA ARG A 311 11.52 -25.96 -2.80
C ARG A 311 12.22 -25.49 -4.07
N LEU A 312 11.43 -25.23 -5.10
CA LEU A 312 11.91 -24.82 -6.43
C LEU A 312 11.54 -23.37 -6.70
N PHE A 313 12.54 -22.58 -7.07
CA PHE A 313 12.40 -21.17 -7.36
C PHE A 313 13.22 -20.81 -8.59
N VAL A 314 12.57 -20.23 -9.59
CA VAL A 314 13.24 -19.62 -10.74
C VAL A 314 13.06 -18.11 -10.68
N GLY A 315 14.19 -17.39 -10.60
CA GLY A 315 14.24 -15.95 -10.55
C GLY A 315 14.16 -15.31 -11.94
N LEU A 316 13.99 -13.99 -11.98
CA LEU A 316 14.04 -13.24 -13.24
C LEU A 316 15.41 -13.31 -13.92
N ASP A 317 16.49 -13.33 -13.13
CA ASP A 317 17.86 -13.37 -13.64
C ASP A 317 18.32 -14.78 -14.01
N SER A 318 17.49 -15.82 -13.75
CA SER A 318 17.85 -17.20 -14.05
C SER A 318 17.80 -17.53 -15.54
N ALA A 319 16.93 -16.87 -16.31
CA ALA A 319 16.91 -16.91 -17.78
C ALA A 319 16.14 -15.70 -18.34
N PRO A 320 16.46 -15.21 -19.56
CA PRO A 320 15.89 -13.96 -20.10
C PRO A 320 14.42 -14.10 -20.52
N GLU A 321 14.04 -15.18 -21.20
CA GLU A 321 12.69 -15.37 -21.73
C GLU A 321 11.81 -16.19 -20.76
N VAL A 322 10.49 -16.04 -20.88
CA VAL A 322 9.53 -16.75 -20.01
C VAL A 322 9.62 -18.26 -20.24
N GLU A 323 9.70 -18.67 -21.51
CA GLU A 323 9.77 -20.05 -21.95
C GLU A 323 11.00 -20.76 -21.37
N ASP A 324 12.18 -20.14 -21.45
CA ASP A 324 13.42 -20.68 -20.87
C ASP A 324 13.31 -20.85 -19.35
N ARG A 325 12.64 -19.91 -18.65
CA ARG A 325 12.39 -20.03 -17.21
C ARG A 325 11.38 -21.14 -16.88
N VAL A 326 10.40 -21.38 -17.76
CA VAL A 326 9.43 -22.49 -17.63
C VAL A 326 10.15 -23.82 -17.83
N ASP A 327 10.99 -23.94 -18.85
CA ASP A 327 11.77 -25.16 -19.10
C ASP A 327 12.70 -25.45 -17.93
N LEU A 328 13.39 -24.43 -17.41
CA LEU A 328 14.28 -24.57 -16.25
C LEU A 328 13.56 -25.06 -14.99
N ILE A 329 12.35 -24.55 -14.69
CA ILE A 329 11.59 -25.02 -13.52
C ILE A 329 11.01 -26.43 -13.74
N MET A 330 10.63 -26.77 -14.96
CA MET A 330 10.17 -28.12 -15.31
C MET A 330 11.30 -29.15 -15.20
N ASP A 331 12.51 -28.81 -15.63
CA ASP A 331 13.69 -29.65 -15.46
C ASP A 331 14.03 -29.84 -13.98
N GLU A 332 13.91 -28.78 -13.15
CA GLU A 332 14.05 -28.89 -11.69
C GLU A 332 12.97 -29.79 -11.06
N LEU A 333 11.71 -29.67 -11.49
CA LEU A 333 10.61 -30.53 -11.03
C LEU A 333 10.88 -32.01 -11.34
N ILE A 334 11.41 -32.31 -12.53
CA ILE A 334 11.77 -33.66 -12.95
C ILE A 334 12.99 -34.16 -12.16
N ARG A 335 14.06 -33.36 -12.11
CA ARG A 335 15.33 -33.69 -11.42
C ARG A 335 15.11 -34.04 -9.95
N THR A 336 14.24 -33.29 -9.28
CA THR A 336 13.93 -33.49 -7.86
C THR A 336 12.84 -34.54 -7.61
N ARG A 337 12.27 -35.12 -8.67
CA ARG A 337 11.13 -36.05 -8.60
C ARG A 337 9.91 -35.45 -7.91
N ALA A 338 9.67 -34.16 -8.15
CA ALA A 338 8.56 -33.41 -7.54
C ALA A 338 7.19 -33.99 -7.92
N PHE A 339 7.05 -34.54 -9.13
CA PHE A 339 5.83 -35.19 -9.59
C PHE A 339 5.52 -36.52 -8.88
N GLU A 340 6.46 -37.08 -8.12
CA GLU A 340 6.26 -38.31 -7.36
C GLU A 340 5.90 -38.06 -5.89
N ARG A 341 5.83 -36.79 -5.48
CA ARG A 341 5.48 -36.41 -4.11
C ARG A 341 4.00 -36.61 -3.85
N GLU A 342 3.63 -36.75 -2.58
CA GLU A 342 2.22 -36.80 -2.17
C GLU A 342 1.48 -35.51 -2.58
N VAL A 343 2.14 -34.35 -2.38
CA VAL A 343 1.59 -33.03 -2.72
C VAL A 343 2.56 -32.23 -3.59
N LEU A 344 2.06 -31.74 -4.73
CA LEU A 344 2.76 -30.79 -5.60
C LEU A 344 2.02 -29.45 -5.57
N VAL A 345 2.70 -28.41 -5.10
CA VAL A 345 2.16 -27.05 -5.05
C VAL A 345 2.74 -26.22 -6.19
N PHE A 346 1.85 -25.66 -7.01
CA PHE A 346 2.19 -24.50 -7.81
C PHE A 346 1.81 -23.23 -7.03
N ALA A 347 2.82 -22.49 -6.59
CA ALA A 347 2.63 -21.27 -5.83
C ALA A 347 2.91 -20.03 -6.70
N SER A 348 1.91 -19.16 -6.86
CA SER A 348 2.10 -17.87 -7.53
C SER A 348 2.65 -16.86 -6.53
N PRO A 349 3.86 -16.30 -6.76
CA PRO A 349 4.45 -15.37 -5.81
C PRO A 349 3.82 -13.99 -5.91
N THR A 350 4.04 -13.18 -4.88
CA THR A 350 3.81 -11.74 -5.01
C THR A 350 4.88 -11.08 -5.87
N GLY A 351 4.73 -9.78 -6.14
CA GLY A 351 5.56 -9.02 -7.08
C GLY A 351 7.05 -9.34 -7.01
N SER A 352 7.67 -9.22 -5.83
CA SER A 352 9.12 -9.42 -5.63
C SER A 352 9.58 -10.88 -5.58
N GLY A 353 8.71 -11.86 -5.87
CA GLY A 353 8.99 -13.28 -5.68
C GLY A 353 8.66 -13.81 -4.28
N TYR A 354 8.00 -13.02 -3.41
CA TYR A 354 7.69 -13.47 -2.06
C TYR A 354 6.59 -14.55 -2.05
N ILE A 355 6.89 -15.64 -1.35
CA ILE A 355 5.98 -16.71 -0.95
C ILE A 355 5.88 -16.73 0.57
N ASN A 356 4.68 -16.96 1.08
CA ASN A 356 4.44 -17.06 2.51
C ASN A 356 5.20 -18.27 3.10
N TYR A 357 6.25 -18.01 3.87
CA TYR A 357 7.04 -19.07 4.50
C TYR A 357 6.24 -19.84 5.57
N VAL A 358 5.23 -19.23 6.19
CA VAL A 358 4.37 -19.93 7.15
C VAL A 358 3.50 -20.96 6.43
N PHE A 359 3.04 -20.66 5.22
CA PHE A 359 2.39 -21.65 4.35
C PHE A 359 3.34 -22.80 3.99
N ALA A 360 4.54 -22.46 3.52
CA ALA A 360 5.52 -23.46 3.09
C ALA A 360 5.91 -24.41 4.23
N GLU A 361 6.24 -23.88 5.41
CA GLU A 361 6.60 -24.69 6.57
C GLU A 361 5.39 -25.48 7.11
N ALA A 362 4.17 -24.92 7.10
CA ALA A 362 2.96 -25.65 7.50
C ALA A 362 2.71 -26.87 6.60
N LEU A 363 2.86 -26.71 5.28
CA LEU A 363 2.76 -27.81 4.34
C LEU A 363 3.82 -28.88 4.63
N GLU A 364 5.07 -28.49 4.83
CA GLU A 364 6.18 -29.40 5.10
C GLU A 364 5.97 -30.22 6.38
N TYR A 365 5.44 -29.60 7.45
CA TYR A 365 5.04 -30.33 8.64
C TYR A 365 3.89 -31.32 8.36
N LEU A 366 2.84 -30.85 7.67
CA LEU A 366 1.61 -31.64 7.44
C LEU A 366 1.83 -32.81 6.48
N THR A 367 2.77 -32.71 5.53
CA THR A 367 3.13 -33.82 4.63
C THR A 367 4.31 -34.65 5.14
N LEU A 368 4.86 -34.34 6.32
CA LEU A 368 6.08 -34.95 6.84
C LEU A 368 7.25 -34.85 5.84
N GLY A 369 7.32 -33.74 5.11
CA GLY A 369 8.30 -33.43 4.07
C GLY A 369 8.04 -34.08 2.70
N ASP A 370 6.97 -34.85 2.54
CA ASP A 370 6.53 -35.39 1.25
C ASP A 370 5.74 -34.36 0.43
N CYS A 371 6.39 -33.23 0.13
CA CYS A 371 5.83 -32.20 -0.73
C CYS A 371 6.88 -31.57 -1.64
N ALA A 372 6.38 -30.94 -2.70
CA ALA A 372 7.15 -30.04 -3.55
C ALA A 372 6.42 -28.71 -3.73
N ILE A 373 7.13 -27.60 -3.60
CA ILE A 373 6.61 -26.26 -3.87
C ILE A 373 7.42 -25.64 -5.01
N ALA A 374 6.75 -25.29 -6.11
CA ALA A 374 7.36 -24.66 -7.27
C ALA A 374 6.79 -23.26 -7.52
N THR A 375 7.67 -22.30 -7.81
CA THR A 375 7.29 -20.92 -8.06
C THR A 375 8.25 -20.22 -9.03
N MET A 376 7.73 -19.24 -9.77
CA MET A 376 8.51 -18.41 -10.70
C MET A 376 8.29 -16.93 -10.42
N GLN A 377 9.38 -16.18 -10.28
CA GLN A 377 9.33 -14.74 -10.10
C GLN A 377 8.99 -14.00 -11.40
N TYR A 378 8.21 -12.93 -11.34
CA TYR A 378 7.85 -12.10 -12.51
C TYR A 378 8.18 -10.60 -12.35
N SER A 379 8.58 -10.15 -11.17
CA SER A 379 8.93 -8.74 -10.90
C SER A 379 9.94 -8.61 -9.75
N MET A 380 10.61 -7.46 -9.66
CA MET A 380 11.45 -7.07 -8.51
C MET A 380 10.76 -6.03 -7.61
N LEU A 381 9.59 -5.53 -8.03
CA LEU A 381 8.83 -4.51 -7.31
C LEU A 381 8.01 -5.12 -6.16
N PRO A 382 7.96 -4.48 -4.99
CA PRO A 382 6.99 -4.83 -3.95
C PRO A 382 5.55 -4.86 -4.51
N SER A 383 4.70 -5.68 -3.91
CA SER A 383 3.36 -6.01 -4.43
C SER A 383 2.48 -4.79 -4.75
N SER A 384 2.53 -3.73 -3.93
CA SER A 384 1.77 -2.49 -4.16
C SER A 384 2.23 -1.69 -5.38
N MET A 385 3.46 -1.92 -5.85
CA MET A 385 4.05 -1.27 -7.03
C MET A 385 4.05 -2.17 -8.28
N SER A 386 3.86 -3.49 -8.12
CA SER A 386 3.78 -4.46 -9.22
C SER A 386 2.42 -4.52 -9.93
N LEU A 387 1.45 -3.68 -9.57
CA LEU A 387 0.11 -3.66 -10.19
C LEU A 387 0.13 -3.47 -11.72
N THR A 388 1.17 -2.85 -12.27
CA THR A 388 1.35 -2.64 -13.73
C THR A 388 1.95 -3.87 -14.45
N ARG A 389 2.42 -4.87 -13.71
CA ARG A 389 3.11 -6.07 -14.23
C ARG A 389 2.23 -7.33 -14.18
N THR A 390 0.99 -7.23 -13.69
CA THR A 390 0.09 -8.39 -13.51
C THR A 390 -0.22 -9.14 -14.81
N GLY A 391 -0.29 -8.43 -15.95
CA GLY A 391 -0.50 -9.06 -17.26
C GLY A 391 0.60 -10.08 -17.61
N LEU A 392 1.86 -9.68 -17.45
CA LEU A 392 3.03 -10.55 -17.69
C LEU A 392 3.05 -11.73 -16.70
N ALA A 393 2.71 -11.47 -15.44
CA ALA A 393 2.64 -12.51 -14.41
C ALA A 393 1.57 -13.57 -14.73
N ILE A 394 0.39 -13.14 -15.21
CA ILE A 394 -0.68 -14.05 -15.63
C ILE A 394 -0.23 -14.89 -16.83
N GLU A 395 0.49 -14.30 -17.79
CA GLU A 395 1.03 -15.04 -18.94
C GLU A 395 2.07 -16.09 -18.51
N GLN A 396 3.02 -15.71 -17.65
CA GLN A 396 4.00 -16.63 -17.07
C GLN A 396 3.34 -17.77 -16.30
N ASN A 397 2.39 -17.46 -15.41
CA ASN A 397 1.69 -18.48 -14.65
C ASN A 397 0.87 -19.40 -15.56
N ARG A 398 0.27 -18.88 -16.64
CA ARG A 398 -0.43 -19.69 -17.64
C ARG A 398 0.53 -20.63 -18.37
N ALA A 399 1.72 -20.16 -18.73
CA ALA A 399 2.73 -20.99 -19.40
C ALA A 399 3.20 -22.13 -18.48
N LEU A 400 3.53 -21.85 -17.22
CA LEU A 400 3.92 -22.87 -16.25
C LEU A 400 2.77 -23.84 -15.95
N MET A 401 1.55 -23.33 -15.78
CA MET A 401 0.37 -24.18 -15.59
C MET A 401 0.17 -25.15 -16.76
N HIS A 402 0.36 -24.67 -18.00
CA HIS A 402 0.28 -25.52 -19.18
C HIS A 402 1.36 -26.61 -19.17
N ALA A 403 2.61 -26.27 -18.81
CA ALA A 403 3.70 -27.24 -18.77
C ALA A 403 3.48 -28.31 -17.70
N ILE A 404 3.08 -27.92 -16.47
CA ILE A 404 2.78 -28.85 -15.38
C ILE A 404 1.62 -29.77 -15.77
N THR A 405 0.51 -29.21 -16.25
CA THR A 405 -0.67 -30.01 -16.64
C THR A 405 -0.39 -30.92 -17.83
N GLY A 406 0.45 -30.47 -18.78
CA GLY A 406 0.95 -31.27 -19.89
C GLY A 406 1.71 -32.50 -19.39
N TYR A 407 2.59 -32.34 -18.40
CA TYR A 407 3.30 -33.44 -17.76
C TYR A 407 2.34 -34.39 -17.03
N LEU A 408 1.42 -33.84 -16.21
CA LEU A 408 0.43 -34.62 -15.47
C LEU A 408 -0.47 -35.47 -16.39
N ARG A 409 -0.82 -34.98 -17.59
CA ARG A 409 -1.58 -35.76 -18.59
C ARG A 409 -0.86 -37.03 -19.04
N GLY A 410 0.47 -37.01 -19.06
CA GLY A 410 1.29 -38.18 -19.38
C GLY A 410 1.38 -39.21 -18.25
N MET A 411 0.98 -38.85 -17.03
CA MET A 411 0.98 -39.73 -15.87
C MET A 411 -0.32 -40.53 -15.78
N ARG A 412 -0.24 -41.76 -15.25
CA ARG A 412 -1.43 -42.54 -14.88
C ARG A 412 -2.14 -41.82 -13.72
N ASP A 413 -3.47 -41.81 -13.74
CA ASP A 413 -4.28 -41.10 -12.75
C ASP A 413 -3.88 -41.41 -11.30
N LYS A 414 -3.58 -42.68 -11.00
CA LYS A 414 -3.18 -43.14 -9.66
C LYS A 414 -1.78 -42.73 -9.20
N ASP A 415 -0.91 -42.31 -10.12
CA ASP A 415 0.46 -41.89 -9.80
C ASP A 415 0.57 -40.36 -9.71
N ARG A 416 -0.50 -39.62 -10.05
CA ARG A 416 -0.46 -38.16 -10.00
C ARG A 416 -0.39 -37.67 -8.55
N PRO A 417 0.44 -36.65 -8.26
CA PRO A 417 0.43 -36.01 -6.96
C PRO A 417 -0.90 -35.30 -6.72
N LYS A 418 -1.25 -35.00 -5.46
CA LYS A 418 -2.27 -33.98 -5.19
C LYS A 418 -1.72 -32.63 -5.67
N PHE A 419 -2.16 -32.21 -6.86
CA PHE A 419 -1.73 -30.95 -7.45
C PHE A 419 -2.58 -29.80 -6.89
N VAL A 420 -1.97 -28.90 -6.12
CA VAL A 420 -2.68 -27.83 -5.41
C VAL A 420 -2.08 -26.47 -5.73
N LEU A 421 -2.88 -25.41 -5.56
CA LEU A 421 -2.47 -24.04 -5.86
C LEU A 421 -2.42 -23.18 -4.61
N PHE A 422 -1.42 -22.30 -4.56
CA PHE A 422 -1.33 -21.28 -3.53
C PHE A 422 -1.08 -19.90 -4.14
N GLY A 423 -1.73 -18.88 -3.59
CA GLY A 423 -1.41 -17.49 -3.91
C GLY A 423 -1.81 -16.55 -2.78
N GLU A 424 -0.98 -15.55 -2.52
CA GLU A 424 -1.28 -14.47 -1.57
C GLU A 424 -1.26 -13.13 -2.30
N SER A 425 -2.21 -12.24 -2.01
CA SER A 425 -2.24 -10.88 -2.54
C SER A 425 -2.17 -10.86 -4.08
N LEU A 426 -1.16 -10.19 -4.66
CA LEU A 426 -0.92 -10.20 -6.10
C LEU A 426 -0.68 -11.61 -6.68
N GLY A 427 -0.12 -12.54 -5.89
CA GLY A 427 0.01 -13.94 -6.26
C GLY A 427 -1.36 -14.62 -6.42
N ALA A 428 -2.31 -14.33 -5.51
CA ALA A 428 -3.69 -14.81 -5.63
C ALA A 428 -4.37 -14.28 -6.90
N LEU A 429 -4.20 -12.99 -7.22
CA LEU A 429 -4.76 -12.39 -8.44
C LEU A 429 -4.20 -13.07 -9.69
N THR A 430 -2.87 -13.15 -9.78
CA THR A 430 -2.18 -13.64 -10.98
C THR A 430 -2.36 -15.14 -11.19
N MET A 431 -2.63 -15.90 -10.13
CA MET A 431 -3.03 -17.30 -10.23
C MET A 431 -4.47 -17.44 -10.73
N GLN A 432 -5.44 -16.77 -10.11
CA GLN A 432 -6.85 -16.90 -10.47
C GLN A 432 -7.14 -16.40 -11.90
N ASP A 433 -6.50 -15.30 -12.33
CA ASP A 433 -6.73 -14.71 -13.65
C ASP A 433 -6.10 -15.50 -14.82
N ILE A 434 -5.44 -16.65 -14.56
CA ILE A 434 -5.17 -17.67 -15.58
C ILE A 434 -6.49 -18.11 -16.22
N TRP A 435 -7.53 -18.28 -15.40
CA TRP A 435 -8.89 -18.71 -15.77
C TRP A 435 -9.86 -17.54 -15.95
N ARG A 436 -9.39 -16.31 -16.14
CA ARG A 436 -10.29 -15.18 -16.42
C ARG A 436 -11.25 -15.54 -17.56
N HIS A 437 -12.53 -15.29 -17.36
CA HIS A 437 -13.62 -15.66 -18.28
C HIS A 437 -13.91 -17.16 -18.42
N ARG A 438 -13.53 -17.99 -17.44
CA ARG A 438 -13.86 -19.42 -17.34
C ARG A 438 -14.61 -19.70 -16.03
N SER A 439 -15.16 -20.91 -15.91
CA SER A 439 -15.78 -21.44 -14.68
C SER A 439 -14.74 -22.11 -13.77
N VAL A 440 -15.12 -22.37 -12.52
CA VAL A 440 -14.32 -23.16 -11.57
C VAL A 440 -14.03 -24.57 -12.10
N GLU A 441 -14.95 -25.16 -12.88
CA GLU A 441 -14.73 -26.44 -13.56
C GLU A 441 -13.45 -26.45 -14.44
N ALA A 442 -13.02 -25.30 -14.96
CA ALA A 442 -11.78 -25.22 -15.72
C ALA A 442 -10.53 -25.46 -14.85
N ILE A 443 -10.58 -25.10 -13.56
CA ILE A 443 -9.52 -25.35 -12.58
C ILE A 443 -9.41 -26.87 -12.35
N GLU A 444 -10.54 -27.55 -12.17
CA GLU A 444 -10.62 -29.00 -11.99
C GLU A 444 -10.14 -29.78 -13.22
N ARG A 445 -10.51 -29.33 -14.43
CA ARG A 445 -10.06 -29.92 -15.71
C ARG A 445 -8.55 -29.80 -15.91
N ASP A 446 -7.91 -28.88 -15.22
CA ASP A 446 -6.46 -28.72 -15.18
C ASP A 446 -5.81 -29.53 -14.01
N PHE A 447 -6.51 -30.57 -13.53
CA PHE A 447 -6.07 -31.52 -12.49
C PHE A 447 -5.81 -30.91 -11.10
N VAL A 448 -6.26 -29.68 -10.87
CA VAL A 448 -6.10 -29.03 -9.57
C VAL A 448 -7.03 -29.70 -8.57
N HIS A 449 -6.45 -30.28 -7.53
CA HIS A 449 -7.16 -30.90 -6.44
C HIS A 449 -7.86 -29.87 -5.55
N SER A 450 -7.15 -28.79 -5.18
CA SER A 450 -7.66 -27.69 -4.35
C SER A 450 -6.78 -26.45 -4.40
N SER A 451 -7.24 -25.33 -3.86
CA SER A 451 -6.52 -24.05 -3.90
C SER A 451 -6.73 -23.17 -2.68
N ILE A 452 -5.70 -22.44 -2.26
CA ILE A 452 -5.77 -21.42 -1.21
C ILE A 452 -5.36 -20.06 -1.79
N TYR A 453 -6.25 -19.08 -1.64
CA TYR A 453 -6.04 -17.70 -2.07
C TYR A 453 -6.20 -16.72 -0.90
N LEU A 454 -5.10 -16.14 -0.45
CA LEU A 454 -5.08 -15.20 0.68
C LEU A 454 -5.23 -13.76 0.19
N GLY A 455 -6.23 -13.04 0.71
CA GLY A 455 -6.43 -11.62 0.44
C GLY A 455 -6.51 -11.29 -1.04
N THR A 456 -7.38 -12.00 -1.78
CA THR A 456 -7.54 -11.83 -3.24
C THR A 456 -7.86 -10.37 -3.58
N PRO A 457 -6.98 -9.64 -4.30
CA PRO A 457 -7.18 -8.22 -4.59
C PRO A 457 -8.48 -7.96 -5.33
N SER A 458 -9.10 -6.80 -5.07
CA SER A 458 -10.38 -6.43 -5.68
C SER A 458 -10.34 -6.39 -7.21
N ALA A 459 -9.14 -6.27 -7.81
CA ALA A 459 -8.93 -6.18 -9.24
C ALA A 459 -9.02 -7.53 -9.98
N THR A 460 -8.96 -8.66 -9.27
CA THR A 460 -8.99 -10.03 -9.83
C THR A 460 -10.29 -10.26 -10.59
N GLU A 461 -10.21 -10.46 -11.91
CA GLU A 461 -11.40 -10.56 -12.77
C GLU A 461 -12.17 -11.85 -12.51
N PHE A 462 -11.48 -12.99 -12.33
CA PHE A 462 -12.13 -14.27 -12.02
C PHE A 462 -12.98 -14.18 -10.74
N ALA A 463 -12.38 -13.69 -9.64
CA ALA A 463 -13.06 -13.53 -8.37
C ALA A 463 -14.22 -12.52 -8.43
N LYS A 464 -14.12 -11.44 -9.23
CA LYS A 464 -15.25 -10.53 -9.45
C LYS A 464 -16.40 -11.25 -10.14
N THR A 465 -16.13 -11.97 -11.22
CA THR A 465 -17.17 -12.67 -11.97
C THR A 465 -17.86 -13.73 -11.12
N TRP A 466 -17.11 -14.47 -10.31
CA TRP A 466 -17.68 -15.43 -9.37
C TRP A 466 -18.56 -14.73 -8.30
N ARG A 467 -18.10 -13.65 -7.66
CA ARG A 467 -18.91 -12.93 -6.66
C ARG A 467 -20.19 -12.32 -7.23
N LEU A 468 -20.21 -11.99 -8.52
CA LEU A 468 -21.37 -11.40 -9.19
C LEU A 468 -22.42 -12.45 -9.58
N ASP A 469 -21.98 -13.64 -9.98
CA ASP A 469 -22.85 -14.72 -10.45
C ASP A 469 -22.25 -16.10 -10.09
N PRO A 470 -22.28 -16.50 -8.80
CA PRO A 470 -21.68 -17.74 -8.34
C PRO A 470 -22.26 -18.97 -9.03
N ASP A 471 -23.59 -19.04 -9.20
CA ASP A 471 -24.28 -20.19 -9.80
C ASP A 471 -23.84 -20.46 -11.24
N ARG A 472 -23.46 -19.41 -11.98
CA ARG A 472 -22.95 -19.54 -13.35
C ARG A 472 -21.48 -19.93 -13.39
N ILE A 473 -20.67 -19.35 -12.51
CA ILE A 473 -19.20 -19.51 -12.54
C ILE A 473 -18.75 -20.76 -11.79
N ASP A 474 -19.49 -21.16 -10.76
CA ASP A 474 -19.23 -22.31 -9.90
C ASP A 474 -20.55 -23.07 -9.58
N PRO A 475 -21.16 -23.73 -10.58
CA PRO A 475 -22.42 -24.47 -10.36
C PRO A 475 -22.32 -25.60 -9.33
N SER A 476 -21.10 -26.09 -9.06
CA SER A 476 -20.83 -27.15 -8.08
C SER A 476 -20.69 -26.62 -6.64
N GLY A 477 -20.59 -25.30 -6.42
CA GLY A 477 -20.35 -24.72 -5.11
C GLY A 477 -19.02 -25.17 -4.49
N SER A 478 -18.00 -25.35 -5.33
CA SER A 478 -16.68 -25.85 -4.94
C SER A 478 -15.73 -24.74 -4.46
N MET A 479 -16.08 -23.48 -4.72
CA MET A 479 -15.33 -22.32 -4.27
C MET A 479 -16.07 -21.58 -3.16
N ILE A 480 -15.35 -21.23 -2.09
CA ILE A 480 -15.91 -20.53 -0.94
C ILE A 480 -15.02 -19.36 -0.52
N GLU A 481 -15.64 -18.30 0.02
CA GLU A 481 -14.94 -17.15 0.58
C GLU A 481 -15.25 -17.00 2.07
N VAL A 482 -14.20 -16.93 2.90
CA VAL A 482 -14.32 -16.87 4.37
C VAL A 482 -13.38 -15.85 5.01
N ASP A 483 -13.77 -15.33 6.17
CA ASP A 483 -12.95 -14.44 7.01
C ASP A 483 -12.05 -15.19 7.99
N SER A 484 -12.42 -16.42 8.38
CA SER A 484 -11.65 -17.17 9.38
C SER A 484 -11.88 -18.67 9.32
N PHE A 485 -10.98 -19.44 9.92
CA PHE A 485 -11.17 -20.88 10.01
C PHE A 485 -12.42 -21.26 10.81
N GLY A 486 -12.87 -20.41 11.73
CA GLY A 486 -14.12 -20.61 12.46
C GLY A 486 -15.36 -20.65 11.57
N GLU A 487 -15.34 -19.93 10.43
CA GLU A 487 -16.45 -19.98 9.47
C GLU A 487 -16.50 -21.32 8.74
N ILE A 488 -15.34 -21.91 8.40
CA ILE A 488 -15.25 -23.27 7.84
C ILE A 488 -15.86 -24.30 8.78
N LEU A 489 -15.59 -24.20 10.08
CA LEU A 489 -16.16 -25.11 11.07
C LEU A 489 -17.66 -24.92 11.27
N ALA A 490 -18.20 -23.77 10.88
CA ALA A 490 -19.62 -23.45 10.96
C ALA A 490 -20.41 -23.78 9.68
N LEU A 491 -19.72 -24.14 8.58
CA LEU A 491 -20.36 -24.59 7.35
C LEU A 491 -21.10 -25.91 7.57
N ASP A 492 -22.17 -26.11 6.79
CA ASP A 492 -22.86 -27.39 6.74
C ASP A 492 -21.89 -28.49 6.25
N PRO A 493 -21.94 -29.72 6.80
CA PRO A 493 -20.98 -30.76 6.44
C PRO A 493 -20.94 -31.09 4.95
N ALA A 494 -22.07 -30.95 4.24
CA ALA A 494 -22.15 -31.18 2.80
C ALA A 494 -21.43 -30.07 2.00
N GLU A 495 -21.61 -28.80 2.39
CA GLU A 495 -20.94 -27.65 1.77
C GLU A 495 -19.44 -27.67 2.04
N ARG A 496 -19.04 -28.01 3.28
CA ARG A 496 -17.63 -28.16 3.63
C ARG A 496 -16.96 -29.28 2.84
N ALA A 497 -17.66 -30.39 2.59
CA ALA A 497 -17.14 -31.50 1.80
C ALA A 497 -17.04 -31.21 0.30
N SER A 498 -17.85 -30.29 -0.24
CA SER A 498 -17.76 -29.84 -1.63
C SER A 498 -16.72 -28.76 -1.85
N ALA A 499 -16.29 -28.04 -0.80
CA ALA A 499 -15.30 -26.98 -0.88
C ALA A 499 -13.91 -27.51 -1.30
N ARG A 500 -13.34 -26.91 -2.35
CA ARG A 500 -12.02 -27.21 -2.92
C ARG A 500 -11.17 -25.96 -3.09
N HIS A 501 -11.78 -24.81 -3.33
CA HIS A 501 -11.08 -23.55 -3.59
C HIS A 501 -11.45 -22.51 -2.53
N TYR A 502 -10.46 -22.05 -1.77
CA TYR A 502 -10.67 -21.22 -0.59
C TYR A 502 -10.14 -19.81 -0.82
N LEU A 503 -11.03 -18.83 -0.85
CA LEU A 503 -10.69 -17.42 -0.80
C LEU A 503 -10.74 -16.97 0.66
N ILE A 504 -9.59 -16.67 1.25
CA ILE A 504 -9.50 -16.24 2.64
C ILE A 504 -9.30 -14.73 2.63
N SER A 505 -10.32 -14.00 3.06
CA SER A 505 -10.39 -12.54 2.95
C SER A 505 -10.84 -11.93 4.25
N HIS A 506 -9.93 -11.31 5.02
CA HIS A 506 -10.37 -10.67 6.26
C HIS A 506 -11.29 -9.48 5.99
N PHE A 507 -12.31 -9.30 6.82
CA PHE A 507 -13.21 -8.15 6.74
C PHE A 507 -12.49 -6.82 6.98
N ASP A 508 -11.41 -6.81 7.75
CA ASP A 508 -10.56 -5.63 7.94
C ASP A 508 -9.37 -5.54 6.95
N ASP A 509 -9.22 -6.49 6.01
CA ASP A 509 -8.21 -6.41 4.95
C ASP A 509 -8.63 -5.40 3.87
N PRO A 510 -7.85 -4.33 3.62
CA PRO A 510 -8.09 -3.40 2.52
C PRO A 510 -7.77 -3.98 1.13
N ILE A 511 -6.97 -5.04 1.00
CA ILE A 511 -6.52 -5.57 -0.30
C ILE A 511 -7.70 -6.09 -1.17
N PRO A 512 -8.62 -6.92 -0.65
CA PRO A 512 -9.82 -7.34 -1.41
C PRO A 512 -10.81 -6.20 -1.68
N LYS A 513 -10.65 -5.05 -1.01
CA LYS A 513 -11.62 -3.95 -1.00
C LYS A 513 -11.16 -2.77 -1.85
N PHE A 514 -9.85 -2.57 -2.00
CA PHE A 514 -9.31 -1.41 -2.70
C PHE A 514 -9.40 -1.57 -4.21
N GLY A 515 -10.20 -0.72 -4.83
CA GLY A 515 -10.35 -0.64 -6.27
C GLY A 515 -10.82 0.74 -6.71
N THR A 516 -10.74 0.99 -8.02
CA THR A 516 -11.21 2.25 -8.62
C THR A 516 -12.71 2.44 -8.46
N ASN A 517 -13.47 1.35 -8.25
CA ASN A 517 -14.89 1.39 -7.91
C ASN A 517 -15.19 2.23 -6.66
N ILE A 518 -14.29 2.33 -5.67
CA ILE A 518 -14.48 3.19 -4.48
C ILE A 518 -14.56 4.68 -4.88
N LEU A 519 -13.88 5.10 -5.95
CA LEU A 519 -14.01 6.46 -6.48
C LEU A 519 -15.40 6.69 -7.04
N LEU A 520 -16.01 5.66 -7.62
CA LEU A 520 -17.24 5.77 -8.39
C LEU A 520 -18.47 5.61 -7.52
N ARG A 521 -18.52 4.57 -6.68
CA ARG A 521 -19.73 4.18 -5.95
C ARG A 521 -19.41 3.74 -4.52
N ARG A 522 -20.43 3.77 -3.67
CA ARG A 522 -20.35 3.31 -2.28
C ARG A 522 -20.09 1.80 -2.29
N PRO A 523 -18.99 1.32 -1.71
CA PRO A 523 -18.74 -0.11 -1.64
C PRO A 523 -19.61 -0.77 -0.56
N TRP A 524 -19.87 -2.06 -0.70
CA TRP A 524 -20.71 -2.87 0.19
C TRP A 524 -20.28 -2.78 1.67
N TRP A 525 -18.97 -2.77 1.95
CA TRP A 525 -18.40 -2.67 3.29
C TRP A 525 -18.50 -1.27 3.92
N LEU A 526 -18.87 -0.24 3.15
CA LEU A 526 -19.25 1.09 3.65
C LEU A 526 -20.77 1.31 3.61
N GLY A 527 -21.58 0.25 3.42
CA GLY A 527 -23.05 0.26 3.41
C GLY A 527 -23.71 0.75 4.72
N PRO A 528 -25.02 0.54 4.90
CA PRO A 528 -25.70 0.78 6.19
C PRO A 528 -24.90 0.15 7.34
N ALA A 529 -24.73 0.87 8.46
CA ALA A 529 -23.77 0.49 9.50
C ALA A 529 -24.07 -0.89 10.12
N GLU A 530 -25.35 -1.20 10.23
CA GLU A 530 -25.92 -2.42 10.78
C GLU A 530 -25.61 -3.64 9.90
N GLN A 531 -25.44 -3.43 8.59
CA GLN A 531 -25.17 -4.48 7.60
C GLN A 531 -23.67 -4.67 7.30
N ARG A 532 -22.79 -3.80 7.83
CA ARG A 532 -21.36 -3.93 7.56
C ARG A 532 -20.78 -5.15 8.29
N PRO A 533 -19.80 -5.86 7.72
CA PRO A 533 -19.15 -6.98 8.40
C PRO A 533 -18.48 -6.59 9.72
N PRO A 534 -18.17 -7.57 10.58
CA PRO A 534 -17.33 -7.36 11.76
C PRO A 534 -16.01 -6.67 11.39
N ARG A 535 -15.44 -5.92 12.34
CA ARG A 535 -14.12 -5.25 12.20
C ARG A 535 -14.00 -4.22 11.07
N THR A 536 -15.10 -3.91 10.37
CA THR A 536 -15.17 -2.76 9.47
C THR A 536 -15.64 -1.52 10.24
N PRO A 537 -15.16 -0.31 9.86
CA PRO A 537 -15.53 0.91 10.57
C PRO A 537 -17.04 1.16 10.46
N LYS A 538 -17.70 1.48 11.56
CA LYS A 538 -19.16 1.71 11.60
C LYS A 538 -19.52 3.19 11.45
N SER A 539 -18.66 4.09 11.88
CA SER A 539 -18.88 5.55 11.84
C SER A 539 -18.51 6.23 10.52
N THR A 540 -17.73 5.54 9.68
CA THR A 540 -17.20 6.09 8.41
C THR A 540 -18.27 6.21 7.34
N SER A 541 -18.25 7.33 6.62
CA SER A 541 -19.17 7.60 5.52
C SER A 541 -18.43 7.63 4.20
N TRP A 542 -18.98 6.97 3.18
CA TRP A 542 -18.39 6.97 1.86
C TRP A 542 -18.35 8.39 1.27
N ARG A 543 -17.15 8.86 0.96
CA ARG A 543 -16.89 10.10 0.23
C ARG A 543 -15.96 9.75 -0.94
N PRO A 544 -16.43 9.89 -2.21
CA PRO A 544 -15.59 9.66 -3.38
C PRO A 544 -14.23 10.34 -3.22
N GLY A 545 -13.11 9.73 -3.60
CA GLY A 545 -11.78 10.33 -3.44
C GLY A 545 -11.23 10.26 -2.01
N THR A 546 -11.94 10.76 -1.00
CA THR A 546 -11.51 10.66 0.40
C THR A 546 -11.41 9.20 0.84
N SER A 547 -12.49 8.43 0.69
CA SER A 547 -12.49 7.00 1.02
C SER A 547 -11.45 6.23 0.21
N PHE A 548 -11.25 6.59 -1.06
CA PHE A 548 -10.22 5.97 -1.89
C PHE A 548 -8.80 6.21 -1.35
N VAL A 549 -8.46 7.46 -1.00
CA VAL A 549 -7.15 7.78 -0.42
C VAL A 549 -6.96 7.10 0.93
N LEU A 550 -7.98 7.11 1.79
CA LEU A 550 -7.90 6.47 3.10
C LEU A 550 -7.70 4.95 2.99
N THR A 551 -8.49 4.27 2.16
CA THR A 551 -8.30 2.83 1.91
C THR A 551 -6.96 2.54 1.28
N GLY A 552 -6.44 3.41 0.40
CA GLY A 552 -5.09 3.26 -0.17
C GLY A 552 -3.98 3.36 0.88
N VAL A 553 -4.13 4.22 1.89
CA VAL A 553 -3.21 4.27 3.03
C VAL A 553 -3.38 3.05 3.94
N ASP A 554 -4.61 2.56 4.12
CA ASP A 554 -4.85 1.32 4.86
C ASP A 554 -4.13 0.13 4.22
N LEU A 555 -4.00 0.05 2.89
CA LEU A 555 -3.21 -1.00 2.22
C LEU A 555 -1.77 -1.06 2.73
N ILE A 556 -1.13 0.10 2.90
CA ILE A 556 0.26 0.19 3.36
C ILE A 556 0.35 -0.30 4.81
N ASN A 557 -0.62 0.08 5.64
CA ASN A 557 -0.65 -0.26 7.05
C ASN A 557 -1.05 -1.72 7.30
N ALA A 558 -1.83 -2.33 6.40
CA ALA A 558 -2.26 -3.72 6.50
C ALA A 558 -1.12 -4.73 6.37
N MET A 559 0.03 -4.32 5.81
CA MET A 559 1.22 -5.14 5.64
C MET A 559 2.20 -5.06 6.83
N ASP A 560 1.88 -4.27 7.87
CA ASP A 560 2.74 -4.13 9.05
C ASP A 560 2.54 -5.32 10.00
N VAL A 561 3.38 -6.34 9.83
CA VAL A 561 3.36 -7.57 10.62
C VAL A 561 4.46 -7.57 11.68
N VAL A 562 4.12 -8.04 12.88
CA VAL A 562 5.08 -8.21 13.98
C VAL A 562 5.58 -9.67 13.98
N PRO A 563 6.90 -9.91 13.83
CA PRO A 563 7.44 -11.26 13.85
C PRO A 563 7.12 -12.02 15.14
N GLY A 564 6.72 -13.28 15.01
CA GLY A 564 6.34 -14.19 16.09
C GLY A 564 4.96 -13.90 16.71
N ARG A 565 4.29 -12.82 16.28
CA ARG A 565 2.94 -12.47 16.74
C ARG A 565 1.98 -12.55 15.56
N PHE A 566 1.41 -13.73 15.40
CA PHE A 566 0.36 -13.95 14.41
C PHE A 566 -0.96 -13.39 14.94
N GLY A 567 -1.73 -12.74 14.08
CA GLY A 567 -3.10 -12.39 14.41
C GLY A 567 -3.92 -12.12 13.16
N ARG A 568 -5.22 -12.39 13.26
CA ARG A 568 -6.21 -12.12 12.22
C ARG A 568 -6.50 -10.62 12.15
N ARG A 569 -5.61 -9.83 11.54
CA ARG A 569 -5.86 -8.41 11.25
C ARG A 569 -5.26 -8.00 9.92
N GLY A 570 -6.05 -7.28 9.13
CA GLY A 570 -5.56 -6.75 7.86
C GLY A 570 -5.07 -7.88 6.97
N HIS A 571 -3.86 -7.73 6.42
CA HIS A 571 -3.29 -8.70 5.50
C HIS A 571 -2.45 -9.79 6.19
N ASP A 572 -2.59 -9.96 7.51
CA ASP A 572 -1.90 -11.03 8.25
C ASP A 572 -2.77 -12.30 8.36
N TYR A 573 -2.50 -13.29 7.50
CA TYR A 573 -3.21 -14.58 7.44
C TYR A 573 -2.52 -15.70 8.23
N ARG A 574 -1.39 -15.42 8.89
CA ARG A 574 -0.52 -16.46 9.47
C ARG A 574 -1.15 -17.22 10.63
N GLU A 575 -2.17 -16.64 11.29
CA GLU A 575 -2.83 -17.27 12.44
C GLU A 575 -3.50 -18.59 12.10
N ASP A 576 -4.26 -18.63 11.00
CA ASP A 576 -5.10 -19.77 10.63
C ASP A 576 -4.53 -20.60 9.47
N ILE A 577 -3.43 -20.15 8.85
CA ILE A 577 -2.91 -20.73 7.60
C ILE A 577 -2.65 -22.24 7.69
N ALA A 578 -2.09 -22.74 8.80
CA ALA A 578 -1.82 -24.16 8.98
C ALA A 578 -3.10 -25.01 9.00
N ARG A 579 -4.18 -24.47 9.57
CA ARG A 579 -5.48 -25.14 9.61
C ARG A 579 -6.13 -25.16 8.23
N PHE A 580 -6.04 -24.04 7.50
CA PHE A 580 -6.49 -23.99 6.12
C PHE A 580 -5.71 -24.92 5.19
N VAL A 581 -4.40 -25.07 5.36
CA VAL A 581 -3.59 -26.05 4.60
C VAL A 581 -4.04 -27.47 4.92
N SER A 582 -4.24 -27.79 6.21
CA SER A 582 -4.73 -29.11 6.62
C SER A 582 -6.11 -29.43 6.04
N GLU A 583 -7.02 -28.46 6.07
CA GLU A 583 -8.38 -28.61 5.54
C GLU A 583 -8.38 -28.70 4.01
N ALA A 584 -7.90 -27.66 3.33
CA ALA A 584 -8.04 -27.52 1.89
C ALA A 584 -7.27 -28.58 1.11
N TYR A 585 -6.11 -29.03 1.62
CA TYR A 585 -5.28 -30.03 0.96
C TYR A 585 -5.51 -31.45 1.50
N GLU A 586 -6.49 -31.60 2.40
CA GLU A 586 -6.86 -32.87 3.04
C GLU A 586 -5.65 -33.57 3.69
N LEU A 587 -4.91 -32.82 4.51
CA LEU A 587 -3.72 -33.27 5.24
C LEU A 587 -4.05 -33.32 6.73
N PRO A 588 -4.70 -34.39 7.23
CA PRO A 588 -5.19 -34.43 8.59
C PRO A 588 -4.04 -34.48 9.59
N ALA A 589 -4.15 -33.69 10.65
CA ALA A 589 -3.26 -33.72 11.81
C ALA A 589 -4.08 -33.80 13.09
N THR A 590 -3.53 -34.44 14.13
CA THR A 590 -4.18 -34.42 15.44
C THR A 590 -4.21 -33.00 16.00
N ALA A 591 -5.16 -32.69 16.90
CA ALA A 591 -5.22 -31.38 17.56
C ALA A 591 -3.88 -31.03 18.26
N GLU A 592 -3.21 -32.04 18.84
CA GLU A 592 -1.89 -31.86 19.45
C GLU A 592 -0.79 -31.55 18.41
N GLN A 593 -0.77 -32.24 17.27
CA GLN A 593 0.15 -31.93 16.18
C GLN A 593 -0.09 -30.51 15.66
N MET A 594 -1.35 -30.12 15.42
CA MET A 594 -1.68 -28.77 14.95
C MET A 594 -1.21 -27.68 15.92
N LEU A 595 -1.40 -27.88 17.23
CA LEU A 595 -0.88 -26.97 18.25
C LEU A 595 0.65 -26.89 18.27
N ARG A 596 1.35 -27.99 18.02
CA ARG A 596 2.83 -28.01 17.92
C ARG A 596 3.31 -27.27 16.67
N ILE A 597 2.67 -27.51 15.51
CA ILE A 597 2.92 -26.79 14.26
C ILE A 597 2.75 -25.28 14.49
N GLU A 598 1.60 -24.86 15.03
CA GLU A 598 1.29 -23.45 15.28
C GLU A 598 2.31 -22.76 16.22
N ARG A 599 2.83 -23.48 17.22
CA ARG A 599 3.90 -22.96 18.10
C ARG A 599 5.24 -22.87 17.36
N ALA A 600 5.59 -23.91 16.59
CA ALA A 600 6.83 -23.97 15.82
C ALA A 600 6.90 -22.83 14.80
N LEU A 601 5.82 -22.60 14.03
CA LEU A 601 5.73 -21.52 13.05
C LEU A 601 5.99 -20.13 13.67
N ARG A 602 5.39 -19.84 14.83
CA ARG A 602 5.61 -18.57 15.55
C ARG A 602 7.05 -18.44 16.05
N ALA A 603 7.63 -19.51 16.59
CA ALA A 603 8.99 -19.52 17.10
C ALA A 603 10.03 -19.34 15.99
N ARG A 604 9.83 -20.02 14.85
CA ARG A 604 10.71 -19.95 13.68
C ARG A 604 10.68 -18.58 13.03
N GLU A 605 9.51 -17.98 12.83
CA GLU A 605 9.43 -16.62 12.30
C GLU A 605 10.18 -15.61 13.17
N LEU A 606 10.06 -15.74 14.50
CA LEU A 606 10.79 -14.89 15.43
C LEU A 606 12.31 -15.10 15.30
N LYS A 607 12.77 -16.36 15.20
CA LYS A 607 14.18 -16.69 14.98
C LYS A 607 14.71 -16.08 13.69
N TRP A 608 13.99 -16.22 12.57
CA TRP A 608 14.35 -15.65 11.27
C TRP A 608 14.36 -14.13 11.26
N ALA A 609 13.47 -13.47 12.00
CA ALA A 609 13.55 -12.03 12.18
C ALA A 609 14.78 -11.61 13.01
N GLN A 610 15.12 -12.35 14.06
CA GLN A 610 16.30 -12.10 14.88
C GLN A 610 17.60 -12.28 14.07
N ASP A 611 17.72 -13.38 13.34
CA ASP A 611 18.89 -13.70 12.52
C ASP A 611 19.13 -12.62 11.46
N ARG A 612 18.07 -12.13 10.81
CA ARG A 612 18.16 -10.99 9.87
C ARG A 612 18.71 -9.73 10.55
N VAL A 613 18.14 -9.33 11.69
CA VAL A 613 18.60 -8.12 12.40
C VAL A 613 20.06 -8.25 12.86
N VAL A 614 20.44 -9.41 13.39
CA VAL A 614 21.83 -9.68 13.81
C VAL A 614 22.76 -9.64 12.61
N SER A 615 22.42 -10.32 11.51
CA SER A 615 23.24 -10.36 10.30
C SER A 615 23.42 -8.97 9.66
N GLU A 616 22.37 -8.13 9.63
CA GLU A 616 22.47 -6.74 9.17
C GLU A 616 23.39 -5.91 10.06
N GLN A 617 23.32 -6.08 11.39
CA GLN A 617 24.19 -5.37 12.32
C GLN A 617 25.65 -5.77 12.14
N VAL A 618 25.92 -7.08 11.99
CA VAL A 618 27.26 -7.61 11.71
C VAL A 618 27.78 -7.10 10.37
N ALA A 619 26.96 -7.10 9.31
CA ALA A 619 27.35 -6.58 8.00
C ALA A 619 27.67 -5.07 8.04
N ARG A 620 26.84 -4.25 8.71
CA ARG A 620 27.12 -2.82 8.90
C ARG A 620 28.39 -2.57 9.71
N ALA A 621 28.63 -3.39 10.73
CA ALA A 621 29.87 -3.33 11.52
C ALA A 621 31.09 -3.69 10.67
N LYS A 622 31.00 -4.76 9.86
CA LYS A 622 32.05 -5.16 8.91
C LYS A 622 32.34 -4.05 7.90
N GLU A 623 31.33 -3.44 7.30
CA GLU A 623 31.51 -2.29 6.39
C GLU A 623 32.12 -1.07 7.07
N ALA A 624 31.72 -0.77 8.31
CA ALA A 624 32.29 0.33 9.08
C ALA A 624 33.79 0.09 9.36
N LEU A 625 34.14 -1.12 9.79
CA LEU A 625 35.53 -1.55 9.99
C LEU A 625 36.35 -1.51 8.70
N LEU A 626 35.82 -2.01 7.58
CA LEU A 626 36.49 -1.95 6.28
C LEU A 626 36.71 -0.50 5.81
N ARG A 627 35.73 0.39 6.04
CA ARG A 627 35.88 1.83 5.76
C ARG A 627 36.94 2.47 6.64
N GLU A 628 36.98 2.16 7.94
CA GLU A 628 38.02 2.66 8.85
C GLU A 628 39.41 2.13 8.52
N MET A 629 39.56 0.83 8.22
CA MET A 629 40.83 0.24 7.79
C MET A 629 41.33 0.84 6.47
N LYS A 630 40.42 1.10 5.52
CA LYS A 630 40.73 1.82 4.28
C LYS A 630 41.17 3.26 4.55
N ASN A 631 40.53 3.94 5.51
CA ASN A 631 40.92 5.28 5.94
C ASN A 631 42.27 5.31 6.67
N TRP A 632 42.64 4.22 7.36
CA TRP A 632 43.92 4.07 8.05
C TRP A 632 45.08 3.64 7.14
N GLY A 633 44.83 3.40 5.85
CA GLY A 633 45.87 3.04 4.89
C GLY A 633 46.52 1.68 5.16
N VAL A 634 45.85 0.79 5.90
CA VAL A 634 46.39 -0.54 6.23
C VAL A 634 46.32 -1.42 4.98
N SER A 635 47.43 -1.52 4.24
CA SER A 635 47.63 -2.63 3.29
C SER A 635 47.88 -3.90 4.09
N SER A 636 47.12 -4.96 3.83
CA SER A 636 47.25 -6.25 4.51
C SER A 636 48.67 -6.80 4.41
N GLY A 637 49.42 -6.70 5.51
CA GLY A 637 50.66 -7.44 5.73
C GLY A 637 50.34 -8.88 6.11
N ALA A 638 50.99 -9.83 5.44
CA ALA A 638 50.94 -11.28 5.66
C ALA A 638 49.60 -11.97 5.32
N GLY A 639 49.45 -12.39 4.05
CA GLY A 639 48.67 -13.55 3.60
C GLY A 639 47.14 -13.58 3.83
N ALA A 640 46.59 -12.74 4.68
CA ALA A 640 45.17 -12.64 5.01
C ALA A 640 44.60 -11.36 4.39
N THR A 641 43.47 -11.46 3.71
CA THR A 641 42.76 -10.27 3.26
C THR A 641 42.20 -9.54 4.49
N PRO A 642 42.06 -8.19 4.46
CA PRO A 642 41.40 -7.45 5.55
C PRO A 642 40.01 -8.02 5.88
N GLU A 643 39.34 -8.57 4.87
CA GLU A 643 38.05 -9.25 5.00
C GLU A 643 38.13 -10.55 5.81
N SER A 644 39.13 -11.40 5.62
CA SER A 644 39.27 -12.65 6.38
C SER A 644 39.64 -12.39 7.84
N PHE A 645 40.46 -11.37 8.11
CA PHE A 645 40.81 -10.95 9.46
C PHE A 645 39.59 -10.41 10.23
N ILE A 646 38.82 -9.50 9.62
CA ILE A 646 37.58 -8.96 10.22
C ILE A 646 36.54 -10.07 10.41
N SER A 647 36.42 -11.00 9.46
CA SER A 647 35.47 -12.12 9.56
C SER A 647 35.82 -13.06 10.72
N GLY A 648 37.11 -13.33 10.97
CA GLY A 648 37.55 -14.09 12.15
C GLY A 648 37.22 -13.38 13.46
N MET A 649 37.51 -12.07 13.54
CA MET A 649 37.22 -11.26 14.74
C MET A 649 35.72 -11.16 15.05
N LEU A 650 34.87 -10.97 14.02
CA LEU A 650 33.42 -10.94 14.19
C LEU A 650 32.85 -12.32 14.52
N GLY A 651 33.43 -13.40 13.99
CA GLY A 651 33.05 -14.77 14.30
C GLY A 651 33.31 -15.18 15.76
N GLU A 652 34.38 -14.65 16.38
CA GLU A 652 34.64 -14.86 17.81
C GLU A 652 33.69 -14.08 18.73
N VAL A 653 33.23 -12.90 18.28
CA VAL A 653 32.32 -12.03 19.07
C VAL A 653 30.85 -12.42 18.90
N PHE A 654 30.48 -12.98 17.74
CA PHE A 654 29.12 -13.44 17.41
C PHE A 654 29.12 -14.89 16.90
N PRO A 655 29.40 -15.90 17.77
CA PRO A 655 29.42 -17.29 17.34
C PRO A 655 28.02 -17.77 16.94
N ALA A 656 27.94 -18.43 15.78
CA ALA A 656 26.71 -19.03 15.26
C ALA A 656 26.16 -20.07 16.27
N GLY A 657 24.94 -19.85 16.76
CA GLY A 657 24.23 -20.83 17.61
C GLY A 657 24.27 -20.64 19.13
N SER A 658 24.67 -19.47 19.65
CA SER A 658 24.62 -19.23 21.11
C SER A 658 23.20 -18.92 21.61
N PRO A 659 22.71 -19.53 22.71
CA PRO A 659 21.41 -19.20 23.30
C PRO A 659 21.42 -17.80 23.91
N PRO A 660 20.27 -17.09 23.94
CA PRO A 660 20.23 -15.72 24.43
C PRO A 660 20.61 -15.63 25.91
N ALA A 661 21.48 -14.67 26.24
CA ALA A 661 21.82 -14.33 27.61
C ALA A 661 20.54 -14.03 28.42
N LYS A 662 20.42 -14.64 29.61
CA LYS A 662 19.30 -14.43 30.54
C LYS A 662 19.14 -12.93 30.85
N LYS A 663 17.88 -12.47 30.81
CA LYS A 663 17.42 -11.09 31.08
C LYS A 663 18.25 -10.37 32.16
N ALA A 664 18.95 -9.31 31.76
CA ALA A 664 19.39 -8.27 32.68
C ALA A 664 18.27 -7.21 32.84
N PRO A 665 17.99 -6.70 34.05
CA PRO A 665 16.89 -5.77 34.29
C PRO A 665 17.14 -4.41 33.61
N ALA A 666 16.10 -3.89 32.98
CA ALA A 666 16.09 -2.60 32.29
C ALA A 666 16.48 -1.45 33.23
N LYS A 667 17.70 -0.93 33.11
CA LYS A 667 18.06 0.40 33.61
C LYS A 667 17.84 1.42 32.49
N LYS A 668 17.00 2.42 32.76
CA LYS A 668 16.72 3.58 31.89
C LYS A 668 18.02 4.22 31.42
N ALA A 669 18.25 4.26 30.11
CA ALA A 669 19.29 5.08 29.50
C ALA A 669 18.84 6.56 29.47
N PRO A 670 19.68 7.51 29.90
CA PRO A 670 19.37 8.94 29.80
C PRO A 670 19.52 9.44 28.35
N ALA A 671 18.60 10.30 27.93
CA ALA A 671 18.56 10.93 26.62
C ALA A 671 19.84 11.74 26.35
N LYS A 672 20.63 11.34 25.34
CA LYS A 672 21.74 12.15 24.83
C LYS A 672 21.23 13.14 23.77
N LYS A 673 21.37 14.43 24.06
CA LYS A 673 21.22 15.55 23.11
C LYS A 673 22.26 15.40 21.98
N ALA A 674 21.82 15.52 20.72
CA ALA A 674 22.70 15.62 19.57
C ALA A 674 23.42 16.99 19.53
N PRO A 675 24.74 17.06 19.29
CA PRO A 675 25.44 18.32 19.11
C PRO A 675 25.27 18.85 17.67
N ALA A 676 24.84 20.10 17.56
CA ALA A 676 24.72 20.83 16.31
C ALA A 676 26.11 21.09 15.67
N LYS A 677 26.32 20.61 14.44
CA LYS A 677 27.49 20.97 13.62
C LYS A 677 27.33 22.42 13.13
N LYS A 678 28.21 23.32 13.60
CA LYS A 678 28.41 24.67 13.05
C LYS A 678 29.12 24.57 11.70
N ALA A 679 28.54 25.20 10.68
CA ALA A 679 29.22 25.46 9.40
C ALA A 679 30.19 26.66 9.55
N PRO A 680 31.37 26.67 8.91
CA PRO A 680 32.30 27.79 8.98
C PRO A 680 31.89 28.92 8.01
N ALA A 681 31.58 30.09 8.56
CA ALA A 681 31.36 31.31 7.80
C ALA A 681 32.70 31.94 7.38
N LYS A 682 32.87 32.21 6.08
CA LYS A 682 33.99 32.98 5.52
C LYS A 682 33.93 34.43 6.01
N LYS A 683 35.07 34.92 6.52
CA LYS A 683 35.29 36.32 6.93
C LYS A 683 35.29 37.25 5.71
N ALA A 684 34.54 38.35 5.80
CA ALA A 684 34.79 39.59 5.07
C ALA A 684 35.02 40.72 6.09
N PRO A 685 36.00 41.62 5.89
CA PRO A 685 36.46 42.55 6.93
C PRO A 685 35.54 43.77 7.10
N ALA A 686 35.19 44.09 8.35
CA ALA A 686 34.45 45.28 8.74
C ALA A 686 35.40 46.47 8.98
N LYS A 687 35.06 47.63 8.40
CA LYS A 687 35.62 48.94 8.72
C LYS A 687 35.09 49.43 10.08
N LYS A 688 36.00 49.99 10.90
CA LYS A 688 35.77 50.58 12.23
C LYS A 688 34.93 51.86 12.16
N ALA A 689 34.04 52.05 13.13
CA ALA A 689 33.61 53.35 13.65
C ALA A 689 33.53 53.28 15.19
N PRO A 690 34.03 54.27 15.95
CA PRO A 690 34.12 54.22 17.40
C PRO A 690 32.90 54.86 18.11
N ALA A 691 32.51 54.29 19.24
CA ALA A 691 31.50 54.84 20.16
C ALA A 691 32.11 55.88 21.11
N LYS A 692 31.37 56.96 21.40
CA LYS A 692 31.63 57.86 22.54
C LYS A 692 30.34 58.16 23.31
N LYS A 693 30.37 57.70 24.56
CA LYS A 693 29.81 58.20 25.84
C LYS A 693 28.66 59.21 25.83
N ALA A 694 27.62 58.86 26.59
CA ALA A 694 26.62 59.77 27.17
C ALA A 694 27.20 60.50 28.40
N PRO A 695 26.73 61.73 28.74
CA PRO A 695 27.13 62.46 29.94
C PRO A 695 26.14 62.30 31.11
N GLU A 696 26.70 62.21 32.32
CA GLU A 696 26.05 62.46 33.61
C GLU A 696 25.93 63.96 33.88
N GLN A 697 24.86 64.39 34.58
CA GLN A 697 24.82 65.41 35.66
C GLN A 697 23.36 65.69 36.09
N PRO A 698 23.06 66.33 37.25
CA PRO A 698 23.26 65.85 38.62
C PRO A 698 21.99 66.07 39.51
N GLN A 699 22.12 65.80 40.81
CA GLN A 699 21.12 65.85 41.88
C GLN A 699 20.58 67.26 42.23
N GLY A 700 19.37 67.30 42.81
CA GLY A 700 19.01 68.24 43.90
C GLY A 700 17.74 69.08 43.71
N GLU A 701 16.58 68.58 44.17
CA GLU A 701 15.74 69.07 45.30
C GLU A 701 14.47 68.22 45.41
#